data_AF-A0AAD7XHL7-F1
#
_entry.id   AF-A0AAD7XHL7-F1
#
_cell.length_a   1.000
_cell.length_b   1.000
_cell.length_c   1.000
_cell.angle_alpha   90.00
_cell.angle_beta   90.00
_cell.angle_gamma   90.00
#
_symmetry.space_group_name_H-M   'P 1'
#
loop_
_entity.id
_entity.type
_entity.pdbx_description
1 polymer ?
#
loop_
_entity_poly.entity_id
_entity_poly.type
_entity_poly.pdbx_seq_one_letter_code
_entity_poly.pdbx_strand_id
1 'polypeptide(L)'
;MGREATWDIEALSASVRASMNSSYSDMTRSYKVLSHAVPILVRYYRALQELGRVRSEAADEEEYRRKRDALLDTKHEETSRLVARMYDELGGVYLKAAQYAVSQGSLLPRAWERELRFAFDKARSRPWEEIERVLTGDVGSATLDELLENVSKEPLAAASVGQVHRGRLARPRQARTGEGAFADVAIKVVFEDARRNMCQDLKNHRSLCLQVDALLGLGMRQTIEVILDEFDNNFPCELDLTLELRNMRRAVAIFENRGFGGAVVVPQPVVELCGSSSLTAQFLEGTTLASFDAHCRRELVVKRRLVAVIDAIGASLFLDGFFHADAHPGNVLVLDDRDALALIDWGQCCELDLEQRAHLARLVLLLNARSPDLVAAALDDPLGTGLADRYEFAATAADLETRRALLYQFFDSTAQDCEIPEAIFRRIEDALSHDPASLPIFSKVPSEVIFFARTVGALRRCLAVLGETTFSIAALWAKYARQTLQEYHRVSSSTYSPRAAADAALLSLPLNYRWTRRVERAFPRAIRRLARAILRDPPRLRKLVLGAPDDLEAKLARFLRSDLLHLSLLPRLDALFSPRGWRPLLVVSAALALWRWCWATGAPADSAPPGAGAGAGRDMRRMGILHLLSWWCTITSALVAPEISVPRCGVSRDGRFVSDSWLRGIVWSAEIKGVVRDVRSEFQHITVVDTVSLGRALILDGALQCAERDEAGYHEFLAHVPLLRRGAPRRELRVLIVGGGDGGVAREILRHPEVEHVTLVDIDRGVVDAARDLMPTLWPASLDADARLDVVFADGCEFVRASPDSQYDLVVVDASDPIGPGVQLYAPAFYEALRRCLRPRGAVVAQAGSYWYLPRVFRTVYHGLKAAGFPVVMPYSCFSAVYPGGQWNLACATLGDDPRALDDENRAAAFATEHALDFYDPQAHVAAFALPPLARRELEKPRPTLADAAKDLEEIYAPSSSSPAVDIQFCGA
;
A
#
# COMPACT_ATOMS: atom_id res chain seq x y z
N MET A 1 3.00 65.51 -1.97
CA MET A 1 4.33 65.06 -1.50
C MET A 1 4.91 64.18 -2.59
N GLY A 2 6.09 64.49 -3.11
CA GLY A 2 6.68 63.72 -4.22
C GLY A 2 7.61 62.61 -3.74
N ARG A 3 7.50 61.44 -4.38
CA ARG A 3 8.60 60.50 -4.65
C ARG A 3 8.20 59.76 -5.94
N GLU A 4 8.86 60.07 -7.04
CA GLU A 4 8.68 59.32 -8.29
C GLU A 4 9.30 57.94 -8.11
N ALA A 5 8.51 56.89 -8.33
CA ALA A 5 9.02 55.54 -8.42
C ALA A 5 9.63 55.34 -9.80
N THR A 6 10.96 55.51 -9.90
CA THR A 6 11.72 55.11 -11.09
C THR A 6 11.68 53.59 -11.20
N TRP A 7 10.79 53.09 -12.05
CA TRP A 7 10.81 51.69 -12.47
C TRP A 7 12.15 51.41 -13.16
N ASP A 8 12.88 50.40 -12.68
CA ASP A 8 14.12 49.96 -13.31
C ASP A 8 13.77 49.22 -14.62
N ILE A 9 13.79 49.99 -15.71
CA ILE A 9 13.51 49.51 -17.07
C ILE A 9 14.58 48.51 -17.52
N GLU A 10 15.81 48.57 -17.00
CA GLU A 10 16.85 47.59 -17.32
C GLU A 10 16.57 46.25 -16.64
N ALA A 11 16.20 46.25 -15.36
CA ALA A 11 15.78 45.03 -14.65
C ALA A 11 14.54 44.39 -15.30
N LEU A 12 13.53 45.19 -15.67
CA LEU A 12 12.34 44.69 -16.38
C LEU A 12 12.69 44.14 -17.77
N SER A 13 13.57 44.83 -18.51
CA SER A 13 14.06 44.39 -19.82
C SER A 13 14.92 43.13 -19.76
N ALA A 14 15.69 42.95 -18.69
CA ALA A 14 16.46 41.74 -18.41
C ALA A 14 15.51 40.57 -18.08
N SER A 15 14.50 40.78 -17.25
CA SER A 15 13.48 39.77 -16.94
C SER A 15 12.70 39.33 -18.18
N VAL A 16 12.26 40.28 -19.02
CA VAL A 16 11.55 39.96 -20.28
C VAL A 16 12.45 39.20 -21.26
N ARG A 17 13.72 39.61 -21.40
CA ARG A 17 14.70 38.87 -22.23
C ARG A 17 14.98 37.46 -21.68
N ALA A 18 15.05 37.29 -20.36
CA ALA A 18 15.21 35.98 -19.73
C ALA A 18 13.99 35.07 -20.01
N SER A 19 12.76 35.58 -19.85
CA SER A 19 11.53 34.83 -20.16
C SER A 19 11.43 34.47 -21.65
N MET A 20 11.75 35.38 -22.56
CA MET A 20 11.78 35.10 -24.01
C MET A 20 12.83 34.04 -24.38
N ASN A 21 14.04 34.14 -23.81
CA ASN A 21 15.10 33.16 -24.02
C ASN A 21 14.77 31.79 -23.41
N SER A 22 13.95 31.71 -22.35
CA SER A 22 13.39 30.46 -21.84
C SER A 22 12.39 29.86 -22.84
N SER A 23 11.35 30.61 -23.22
CA SER A 23 10.34 30.10 -24.16
C SER A 23 10.94 29.61 -25.48
N TYR A 24 12.01 30.26 -25.97
CA TYR A 24 12.74 29.82 -27.17
C TYR A 24 13.59 28.55 -26.95
N SER A 25 14.26 28.40 -25.79
CA SER A 25 14.98 27.15 -25.47
C SER A 25 14.03 25.96 -25.37
N ASP A 26 12.88 26.18 -24.74
CA ASP A 26 11.93 25.14 -24.38
C ASP A 26 11.23 24.60 -25.64
N MET A 27 10.87 25.51 -26.57
CA MET A 27 10.41 25.15 -27.91
C MET A 27 11.47 24.41 -28.73
N THR A 28 12.73 24.87 -28.68
CA THR A 28 13.85 24.23 -29.40
C THR A 28 14.12 22.81 -28.89
N ARG A 29 14.06 22.60 -27.56
CA ARG A 29 14.25 21.29 -26.93
C ARG A 29 13.11 20.34 -27.26
N SER A 30 11.87 20.83 -27.26
CA SER A 30 10.67 20.07 -27.65
C SER A 30 10.69 19.64 -29.12
N TYR A 31 11.15 20.52 -30.03
CA TYR A 31 11.36 20.17 -31.43
C TYR A 31 12.37 19.03 -31.62
N LYS A 32 13.50 19.05 -30.88
CA LYS A 32 14.50 17.97 -30.93
C LYS A 32 13.88 16.62 -30.56
N VAL A 33 13.18 16.54 -29.43
CA VAL A 33 12.50 15.31 -28.98
C VAL A 33 11.58 14.74 -30.07
N LEU A 34 10.71 15.57 -30.65
CA LEU A 34 9.81 15.14 -31.72
C LEU A 34 10.56 14.69 -32.99
N SER A 35 11.65 15.37 -33.36
CA SER A 35 12.43 15.05 -34.56
C SER A 35 13.10 13.66 -34.49
N HIS A 36 13.48 13.19 -33.29
CA HIS A 36 13.99 11.84 -33.07
C HIS A 36 12.88 10.80 -32.90
N ALA A 37 11.79 11.15 -32.22
CA ALA A 37 10.70 10.21 -31.92
C ALA A 37 9.88 9.81 -33.17
N VAL A 38 9.50 10.77 -34.03
CA VAL A 38 8.63 10.51 -35.19
C VAL A 38 9.17 9.41 -36.13
N PRO A 39 10.47 9.38 -36.52
CA PRO A 39 11.04 8.28 -37.31
C PRO A 39 10.94 6.89 -36.65
N ILE A 40 10.96 6.80 -35.32
CA ILE A 40 10.82 5.54 -34.58
C ILE A 40 9.35 5.10 -34.62
N LEU A 41 8.43 6.01 -34.31
CA LEU A 41 6.98 5.74 -34.28
C LEU A 41 6.43 5.30 -35.65
N VAL A 42 6.87 5.92 -36.74
CA VAL A 42 6.44 5.56 -38.11
C VAL A 42 6.85 4.12 -38.47
N ARG A 43 8.01 3.64 -38.00
CA ARG A 43 8.46 2.25 -38.26
C ARG A 43 7.60 1.23 -37.53
N TYR A 44 7.30 1.51 -36.26
CA TYR A 44 6.46 0.65 -35.44
C TYR A 44 4.98 0.68 -35.86
N TYR A 45 4.45 1.83 -36.27
CA TYR A 45 3.11 1.93 -36.85
C TYR A 45 2.95 1.07 -38.13
N ARG A 46 3.98 1.01 -38.99
CA ARG A 46 3.98 0.10 -40.16
C ARG A 46 4.02 -1.37 -39.74
N ALA A 47 4.76 -1.73 -38.70
CA ALA A 47 4.78 -3.09 -38.16
C ALA A 47 3.40 -3.52 -37.63
N LEU A 48 2.65 -2.62 -36.97
CA LEU A 48 1.26 -2.88 -36.55
C LEU A 48 0.34 -3.19 -37.72
N GLN A 49 0.47 -2.45 -38.83
CA GLN A 49 -0.32 -2.71 -40.04
C GLN A 49 0.00 -4.09 -40.64
N GLU A 50 1.26 -4.51 -40.59
CA GLU A 50 1.69 -5.82 -41.08
C GLU A 50 1.29 -6.99 -40.16
N LEU A 51 1.23 -6.79 -38.84
CA LEU A 51 0.78 -7.81 -37.88
C LEU A 51 -0.66 -8.31 -38.15
N GLY A 52 -1.53 -7.44 -38.69
CA GLY A 52 -2.87 -7.84 -39.14
C GLY A 52 -2.85 -8.85 -40.29
N ARG A 53 -1.94 -8.66 -41.25
CA ARG A 53 -1.70 -9.60 -42.36
C ARG A 53 -1.10 -10.91 -41.85
N VAL A 54 -0.07 -10.82 -41.00
CA VAL A 54 0.58 -11.99 -40.37
C VAL A 54 -0.41 -12.86 -39.59
N ARG A 55 -1.39 -12.25 -38.90
CA ARG A 55 -2.46 -12.99 -38.21
C ARG A 55 -3.39 -13.74 -39.17
N SER A 56 -3.71 -13.16 -40.33
CA SER A 56 -4.56 -13.81 -41.34
C SER A 56 -3.86 -14.91 -42.14
N GLU A 57 -2.52 -14.95 -42.13
CA GLU A 57 -1.69 -15.92 -42.85
C GLU A 57 -1.11 -17.03 -41.96
N ALA A 58 -1.47 -17.07 -40.68
CA ALA A 58 -1.03 -18.10 -39.75
C ALA A 58 -2.02 -19.28 -39.74
N ALA A 59 -1.52 -20.51 -39.83
CA ALA A 59 -2.35 -21.71 -39.76
C ALA A 59 -2.89 -21.98 -38.34
N ASP A 60 -2.12 -21.58 -37.33
CA ASP A 60 -2.45 -21.73 -35.90
C ASP A 60 -1.81 -20.61 -35.05
N GLU A 61 -2.10 -20.64 -33.74
CA GLU A 61 -1.63 -19.65 -32.77
C GLU A 61 -0.10 -19.71 -32.54
N GLU A 62 0.55 -20.84 -32.76
CA GLU A 62 1.99 -21.04 -32.54
C GLU A 62 2.79 -20.52 -33.74
N GLU A 63 2.32 -20.78 -34.95
CA GLU A 63 2.86 -20.19 -36.17
C GLU A 63 2.67 -18.66 -36.17
N TYR A 64 1.54 -18.17 -35.67
CA TYR A 64 1.31 -16.73 -35.50
C TYR A 64 2.37 -16.11 -34.59
N ARG A 65 2.58 -16.67 -33.37
CA ARG A 65 3.60 -16.17 -32.42
C ARG A 65 4.98 -16.12 -33.07
N ARG A 66 5.41 -17.19 -33.73
CA ARG A 66 6.72 -17.24 -34.41
C ARG A 66 6.88 -16.19 -35.50
N LYS A 67 5.86 -15.97 -36.35
CA LYS A 67 5.91 -14.95 -37.42
C LYS A 67 5.89 -13.51 -36.86
N ARG A 68 5.09 -13.30 -35.81
CA ARG A 68 4.95 -12.06 -35.03
C ARG A 68 6.28 -11.67 -34.36
N ASP A 69 6.92 -12.61 -33.68
CA ASP A 69 8.17 -12.39 -32.94
C ASP A 69 9.33 -12.08 -33.91
N ALA A 70 9.44 -12.81 -35.02
CA ALA A 70 10.45 -12.52 -36.05
C ALA A 70 10.28 -11.14 -36.72
N LEU A 71 9.03 -10.69 -36.95
CA LEU A 71 8.74 -9.35 -37.47
C LEU A 71 9.14 -8.26 -36.46
N LEU A 72 8.84 -8.49 -35.19
CA LEU A 72 9.20 -7.62 -34.08
C LEU A 72 10.71 -7.50 -33.90
N ASP A 73 11.43 -8.61 -33.74
CA ASP A 73 12.90 -8.64 -33.61
C ASP A 73 13.59 -7.86 -34.73
N THR A 74 13.12 -8.03 -35.97
CA THR A 74 13.61 -7.27 -37.13
C THR A 74 13.44 -5.75 -36.93
N LYS A 75 12.29 -5.31 -36.40
CA LYS A 75 12.00 -3.89 -36.13
C LYS A 75 12.77 -3.37 -34.93
N HIS A 76 13.08 -4.21 -33.94
CA HIS A 76 13.89 -3.84 -32.78
C HIS A 76 15.34 -3.62 -33.18
N GLU A 77 15.89 -4.50 -34.01
CA GLU A 77 17.22 -4.36 -34.59
C GLU A 77 17.29 -3.10 -35.48
N GLU A 78 16.29 -2.84 -36.35
CA GLU A 78 16.20 -1.61 -37.16
C GLU A 78 16.11 -0.30 -36.34
N THR A 79 15.43 -0.31 -35.19
CA THR A 79 15.14 0.90 -34.39
C THR A 79 16.14 1.15 -33.26
N SER A 80 16.82 0.11 -32.77
CA SER A 80 17.78 0.16 -31.66
C SER A 80 18.75 1.34 -31.73
N ARG A 81 19.41 1.53 -32.88
CA ARG A 81 20.36 2.62 -33.15
C ARG A 81 19.73 4.01 -33.26
N LEU A 82 18.45 4.10 -33.61
CA LEU A 82 17.72 5.37 -33.59
C LEU A 82 17.40 5.79 -32.16
N VAL A 83 17.05 4.82 -31.32
CA VAL A 83 16.75 5.02 -29.91
C VAL A 83 18.02 5.39 -29.16
N ALA A 84 19.10 4.63 -29.30
CA ALA A 84 20.38 4.95 -28.65
C ALA A 84 20.86 6.37 -28.97
N ARG A 85 20.78 6.81 -30.25
CA ARG A 85 21.07 8.20 -30.64
C ARG A 85 20.15 9.22 -29.97
N MET A 86 18.84 8.98 -29.94
CA MET A 86 17.90 9.88 -29.25
C MET A 86 18.26 10.07 -27.77
N TYR A 87 18.62 8.99 -27.10
CA TYR A 87 18.98 8.99 -25.68
C TYR A 87 20.34 9.66 -25.41
N ASP A 88 21.34 9.48 -26.28
CA ASP A 88 22.65 10.17 -26.21
C ASP A 88 22.54 11.68 -26.53
N GLU A 89 21.84 12.04 -27.61
CA GLU A 89 21.74 13.43 -28.07
C GLU A 89 20.88 14.33 -27.16
N LEU A 90 19.87 13.76 -26.48
CA LEU A 90 19.04 14.52 -25.53
C LEU A 90 19.68 14.66 -24.14
N GLY A 91 20.45 13.66 -23.69
CA GLY A 91 21.15 13.66 -22.40
C GLY A 91 20.21 13.72 -21.19
N GLY A 92 20.76 14.08 -20.02
CA GLY A 92 19.97 14.44 -18.82
C GLY A 92 18.96 13.37 -18.39
N VAL A 93 17.68 13.76 -18.34
CA VAL A 93 16.55 12.89 -17.98
C VAL A 93 16.51 11.63 -18.86
N TYR A 94 16.73 11.77 -20.16
CA TYR A 94 16.73 10.65 -21.09
C TYR A 94 17.90 9.70 -20.80
N LEU A 95 19.13 10.20 -20.67
CA LEU A 95 20.29 9.35 -20.40
C LEU A 95 20.15 8.57 -19.09
N LYS A 96 19.57 9.17 -18.04
CA LYS A 96 19.21 8.48 -16.80
C LYS A 96 18.12 7.41 -17.02
N ALA A 97 17.11 7.70 -17.84
CA ALA A 97 16.09 6.71 -18.20
C ALA A 97 16.66 5.53 -19.01
N ALA A 98 17.70 5.73 -19.83
CA ALA A 98 18.46 4.64 -20.46
C ALA A 98 19.27 3.82 -19.46
N GLN A 99 20.00 4.46 -18.54
CA GLN A 99 20.69 3.79 -17.43
C GLN A 99 19.71 2.93 -16.62
N TYR A 100 18.56 3.52 -16.25
CA TYR A 100 17.50 2.82 -15.56
C TYR A 100 17.00 1.61 -16.37
N ALA A 101 16.61 1.78 -17.63
CA ALA A 101 16.07 0.71 -18.46
C ALA A 101 17.05 -0.45 -18.65
N VAL A 102 18.34 -0.18 -18.88
CA VAL A 102 19.38 -1.23 -19.02
C VAL A 102 19.72 -1.87 -17.67
N SER A 103 19.62 -1.14 -16.54
CA SER A 103 19.86 -1.72 -15.21
C SER A 103 18.88 -2.88 -14.85
N GLN A 104 17.68 -2.86 -15.42
CA GLN A 104 16.63 -3.85 -15.15
C GLN A 104 16.78 -5.14 -16.00
N GLY A 105 17.74 -5.18 -16.93
CA GLY A 105 18.08 -6.40 -17.68
C GLY A 105 17.02 -6.82 -18.70
N SER A 106 16.51 -8.05 -18.57
CA SER A 106 15.67 -8.78 -19.54
C SER A 106 14.31 -8.16 -19.87
N LEU A 107 14.05 -6.93 -19.39
CA LEU A 107 12.90 -6.12 -19.71
C LEU A 107 13.10 -5.28 -21.00
N LEU A 108 14.36 -4.99 -21.34
CA LEU A 108 14.74 -4.39 -22.62
C LEU A 108 15.05 -5.51 -23.63
N PRO A 109 14.49 -5.45 -24.84
CA PRO A 109 14.81 -6.45 -25.83
C PRO A 109 16.23 -6.30 -26.37
N ARG A 110 16.83 -7.44 -26.71
CA ARG A 110 18.28 -7.62 -26.80
C ARG A 110 19.00 -6.62 -27.71
N ALA A 111 18.36 -6.19 -28.79
CA ALA A 111 18.89 -5.16 -29.67
C ALA A 111 19.02 -3.80 -28.95
N TRP A 112 18.00 -3.37 -28.21
CA TRP A 112 18.03 -2.11 -27.48
C TRP A 112 18.91 -2.19 -26.24
N GLU A 113 18.85 -3.30 -25.48
CA GLU A 113 19.75 -3.50 -24.33
C GLU A 113 21.23 -3.39 -24.78
N ARG A 114 21.58 -4.03 -25.90
CA ARG A 114 22.92 -3.97 -26.49
C ARG A 114 23.32 -2.56 -26.92
N GLU A 115 22.46 -1.84 -27.65
CA GLU A 115 22.80 -0.49 -28.14
C GLU A 115 22.68 0.60 -27.04
N LEU A 116 21.91 0.40 -25.96
CA LEU A 116 21.74 1.36 -24.85
C LEU A 116 22.78 1.20 -23.72
N ARG A 117 23.59 0.14 -23.72
CA ARG A 117 24.68 -0.07 -22.74
C ARG A 117 25.66 1.11 -22.64
N PHE A 118 25.80 1.92 -23.71
CA PHE A 118 26.58 3.17 -23.68
C PHE A 118 26.17 4.13 -22.55
N ALA A 119 24.94 4.04 -22.07
CA ALA A 119 24.45 4.88 -20.98
C ALA A 119 25.20 4.63 -19.66
N PHE A 120 25.86 3.48 -19.50
CA PHE A 120 26.75 3.15 -18.39
C PHE A 120 28.25 3.38 -18.70
N ASP A 121 28.60 3.62 -19.96
CA ASP A 121 29.94 4.08 -20.31
C ASP A 121 30.12 5.55 -19.88
N LYS A 122 31.35 6.10 -19.98
CA LYS A 122 31.63 7.47 -19.54
C LYS A 122 30.71 8.48 -20.21
N ALA A 123 29.79 9.06 -19.44
CA ALA A 123 28.95 10.16 -19.89
C ALA A 123 29.81 11.35 -20.35
N ARG A 124 29.26 12.18 -21.23
CA ARG A 124 29.98 13.32 -21.80
C ARG A 124 30.30 14.34 -20.70
N SER A 125 31.58 14.62 -20.47
CA SER A 125 32.04 15.65 -19.54
C SER A 125 31.81 17.06 -20.07
N ARG A 126 31.52 18.01 -19.17
CA ARG A 126 31.50 19.45 -19.42
C ARG A 126 32.87 20.09 -19.17
N PRO A 127 33.18 21.23 -19.79
CA PRO A 127 34.39 22.01 -19.50
C PRO A 127 34.46 22.44 -18.03
N TRP A 128 35.68 22.54 -17.49
CA TRP A 128 35.89 22.92 -16.09
C TRP A 128 35.29 24.30 -15.76
N GLU A 129 35.29 25.22 -16.72
CA GLU A 129 34.79 26.60 -16.59
C GLU A 129 33.27 26.68 -16.36
N GLU A 130 32.52 25.61 -16.68
CA GLU A 130 31.10 25.45 -16.33
C GLU A 130 30.95 24.98 -14.88
N ILE A 131 31.73 23.95 -14.51
CA ILE A 131 31.71 23.34 -13.18
C ILE A 131 32.18 24.32 -12.09
N GLU A 132 33.27 25.03 -12.35
CA GLU A 132 33.83 26.06 -11.48
C GLU A 132 32.83 27.19 -11.20
N ARG A 133 32.01 27.56 -12.21
CA ARG A 133 30.96 28.57 -12.07
C ARG A 133 29.83 28.10 -11.17
N VAL A 134 29.33 26.87 -11.36
CA VAL A 134 28.27 26.30 -10.52
C VAL A 134 28.76 26.14 -9.09
N LEU A 135 29.96 25.57 -8.90
CA LEU A 135 30.58 25.38 -7.59
C LEU A 135 30.80 26.73 -6.87
N THR A 136 31.31 27.74 -7.57
CA THR A 136 31.49 29.11 -7.04
C THR A 136 30.15 29.78 -6.70
N GLY A 137 29.10 29.55 -7.49
CA GLY A 137 27.77 30.11 -7.23
C GLY A 137 27.07 29.52 -6.00
N ASP A 138 27.33 28.24 -5.71
CA ASP A 138 26.66 27.49 -4.64
C ASP A 138 27.42 27.61 -3.29
N VAL A 139 28.76 27.80 -3.31
CA VAL A 139 29.65 27.79 -2.13
C VAL A 139 30.36 29.14 -1.86
N GLY A 140 30.54 29.97 -2.91
CA GLY A 140 31.29 31.23 -2.86
C GLY A 140 32.79 31.06 -3.05
N SER A 141 33.41 31.93 -3.85
CA SER A 141 34.84 31.84 -4.22
C SER A 141 35.79 31.89 -3.02
N ALA A 142 35.56 32.81 -2.08
CA ALA A 142 36.39 32.94 -0.88
C ALA A 142 36.41 31.64 -0.04
N THR A 143 35.28 30.95 0.07
CA THR A 143 35.14 29.67 0.78
C THR A 143 35.91 28.55 0.06
N LEU A 144 35.87 28.53 -1.27
CA LEU A 144 36.62 27.57 -2.09
C LEU A 144 38.12 27.79 -1.97
N ASP A 145 38.59 29.04 -2.11
CA ASP A 145 39.99 29.42 -1.98
C ASP A 145 40.55 29.16 -0.57
N GLU A 146 39.73 29.31 0.49
CA GLU A 146 40.14 29.00 1.87
C GLU A 146 40.24 27.49 2.13
N LEU A 147 39.30 26.70 1.59
CA LEU A 147 39.12 25.30 1.98
C LEU A 147 39.72 24.28 1.01
N LEU A 148 39.99 24.63 -0.26
CA LEU A 148 40.53 23.73 -1.29
C LEU A 148 41.86 24.24 -1.85
N GLU A 149 42.89 23.39 -1.86
CA GLU A 149 44.21 23.73 -2.41
C GLU A 149 44.40 23.30 -3.87
N ASN A 150 43.81 22.16 -4.25
CA ASN A 150 44.00 21.57 -5.57
C ASN A 150 42.72 20.83 -5.97
N VAL A 151 42.13 21.19 -7.12
CA VAL A 151 41.02 20.46 -7.73
C VAL A 151 41.43 20.01 -9.13
N SER A 152 41.24 18.71 -9.41
CA SER A 152 41.46 18.13 -10.73
C SER A 152 40.44 18.68 -11.71
N LYS A 153 40.91 19.37 -12.75
CA LYS A 153 40.05 19.83 -13.87
C LYS A 153 39.52 18.66 -14.71
N GLU A 154 40.23 17.54 -14.71
CA GLU A 154 39.72 16.29 -15.28
C GLU A 154 38.72 15.64 -14.31
N PRO A 155 37.50 15.28 -14.76
CA PRO A 155 36.52 14.61 -13.92
C PRO A 155 36.93 13.15 -13.66
N LEU A 156 36.77 12.71 -12.40
CA LEU A 156 36.87 11.31 -12.00
C LEU A 156 35.79 10.47 -12.69
N ALA A 157 34.56 10.98 -12.69
CA ALA A 157 33.38 10.36 -13.26
C ALA A 157 32.44 11.44 -13.82
N ALA A 158 31.68 11.10 -14.85
CA ALA A 158 30.58 11.90 -15.36
C ALA A 158 29.30 11.04 -15.31
N ALA A 159 28.20 11.64 -14.89
CA ALA A 159 26.89 11.03 -14.75
C ALA A 159 25.87 11.72 -15.67
N SER A 160 24.60 11.32 -15.58
CA SER A 160 23.51 11.84 -16.42
C SER A 160 23.23 13.34 -16.24
N VAL A 161 23.38 13.86 -15.02
CA VAL A 161 22.97 15.22 -14.61
C VAL A 161 24.10 16.05 -13.98
N GLY A 162 25.30 15.50 -13.87
CA GLY A 162 26.44 16.14 -13.23
C GLY A 162 27.75 15.37 -13.40
N GLN A 163 28.84 15.88 -12.85
CA GLN A 163 30.15 15.21 -12.84
C GLN A 163 30.88 15.36 -11.50
N VAL A 164 31.85 14.46 -11.26
CA VAL A 164 32.59 14.35 -10.00
C VAL A 164 34.07 14.64 -10.24
N HIS A 165 34.65 15.51 -9.43
CA HIS A 165 36.07 15.89 -9.48
C HIS A 165 36.81 15.47 -8.20
N ARG A 166 38.12 15.19 -8.30
CA ARG A 166 38.98 15.02 -7.11
C ARG A 166 39.45 16.39 -6.64
N GLY A 167 39.22 16.71 -5.38
CA GLY A 167 39.77 17.88 -4.71
C GLY A 167 40.67 17.47 -3.53
N ARG A 168 41.39 18.46 -2.98
CA ARG A 168 42.16 18.33 -1.74
C ARG A 168 41.91 19.53 -0.84
N LEU A 169 41.55 19.27 0.41
CA LEU A 169 41.32 20.26 1.44
C LEU A 169 42.65 20.91 1.88
N ALA A 170 42.62 22.23 2.06
CA ALA A 170 43.76 23.02 2.56
C ALA A 170 44.17 22.64 4.00
N ARG A 171 43.22 22.12 4.79
CA ARG A 171 43.48 21.56 6.11
C ARG A 171 42.81 20.19 6.21
N PRO A 172 43.57 19.12 6.50
CA PRO A 172 42.99 17.80 6.71
C PRO A 172 41.94 17.85 7.81
N ARG A 173 40.75 17.29 7.55
CA ARG A 173 39.69 17.15 8.55
C ARG A 173 39.84 15.83 9.28
N GLN A 174 39.65 15.86 10.59
CA GLN A 174 39.58 14.65 11.37
C GLN A 174 38.31 13.90 10.98
N ALA A 175 38.46 12.67 10.49
CA ALA A 175 37.35 11.76 10.32
C ALA A 175 36.81 11.38 11.71
N ARG A 176 35.56 10.89 11.76
CA ARG A 176 34.97 10.31 12.97
C ARG A 176 35.85 9.21 13.61
N THR A 177 35.56 8.91 14.87
CA THR A 177 36.42 8.13 15.78
C THR A 177 36.90 6.80 15.19
N GLY A 178 38.18 6.74 14.83
CA GLY A 178 38.87 5.52 14.38
C GLY A 178 39.48 5.61 12.98
N GLU A 179 39.07 6.57 12.15
CA GLU A 179 39.45 6.60 10.72
C GLU A 179 40.60 7.55 10.34
N GLY A 180 41.18 8.26 11.32
CA GLY A 180 42.29 9.20 11.10
C GLY A 180 41.83 10.58 10.62
N ALA A 181 42.64 11.26 9.81
CA ALA A 181 42.29 12.52 9.16
C ALA A 181 42.36 12.37 7.64
N PHE A 182 41.43 13.01 6.92
CA PHE A 182 41.35 13.01 5.46
C PHE A 182 41.57 14.41 4.90
N ALA A 183 42.21 14.49 3.72
CA ALA A 183 42.38 15.73 2.97
C ALA A 183 41.74 15.62 1.58
N ASP A 184 41.78 14.45 0.95
CA ASP A 184 41.22 14.26 -0.38
C ASP A 184 39.68 14.19 -0.33
N VAL A 185 39.03 14.82 -1.31
CA VAL A 185 37.57 14.93 -1.41
C VAL A 185 37.06 14.64 -2.83
N ALA A 186 35.87 14.06 -2.93
CA ALA A 186 35.06 14.01 -4.14
C ALA A 186 34.14 15.24 -4.15
N ILE A 187 34.11 15.97 -5.27
CA ILE A 187 33.27 17.15 -5.49
C ILE A 187 32.29 16.82 -6.62
N LYS A 188 31.05 16.50 -6.28
CA LYS A 188 29.92 16.23 -7.20
C LYS A 188 29.25 17.56 -7.55
N VAL A 189 29.09 17.87 -8.83
CA VAL A 189 28.47 19.13 -9.31
C VAL A 189 27.43 18.82 -10.38
N VAL A 190 26.22 19.35 -10.21
CA VAL A 190 25.10 19.27 -11.17
C VAL A 190 25.34 20.26 -12.32
N PHE A 191 24.99 19.88 -13.56
CA PHE A 191 25.15 20.77 -14.72
C PHE A 191 24.20 21.97 -14.64
N GLU A 192 24.66 23.15 -15.09
CA GLU A 192 23.91 24.41 -15.01
C GLU A 192 22.55 24.31 -15.75
N ASP A 193 22.51 23.57 -16.86
CA ASP A 193 21.32 23.38 -17.68
C ASP A 193 20.39 22.24 -17.19
N ALA A 194 20.83 21.37 -16.27
CA ALA A 194 20.05 20.20 -15.85
C ALA A 194 18.72 20.59 -15.19
N ARG A 195 18.74 21.53 -14.23
CA ARG A 195 17.54 22.01 -13.52
C ARG A 195 16.54 22.69 -14.45
N ARG A 196 17.03 23.47 -15.42
CA ARG A 196 16.19 24.16 -16.40
C ARG A 196 15.55 23.21 -17.40
N ASN A 197 16.35 22.28 -17.95
CA ASN A 197 15.90 21.36 -18.99
C ASN A 197 14.95 20.28 -18.46
N MET A 198 15.18 19.77 -17.24
CA MET A 198 14.43 18.66 -16.66
C MET A 198 12.92 18.89 -16.68
N CYS A 199 12.42 20.03 -16.20
CA CYS A 199 10.98 20.31 -16.16
C CYS A 199 10.32 20.31 -17.55
N GLN A 200 11.07 20.70 -18.60
CA GLN A 200 10.57 20.65 -19.98
C GLN A 200 10.73 19.25 -20.59
N ASP A 201 11.79 18.52 -20.25
CA ASP A 201 12.00 17.13 -20.69
C ASP A 201 10.95 16.19 -20.13
N LEU A 202 10.62 16.33 -18.85
CA LEU A 202 9.55 15.61 -18.19
C LEU A 202 8.19 15.86 -18.87
N LYS A 203 7.84 17.13 -19.14
CA LYS A 203 6.65 17.51 -19.93
C LYS A 203 6.67 16.93 -21.34
N ASN A 204 7.81 16.97 -22.02
CA ASN A 204 7.99 16.44 -23.37
C ASN A 204 7.86 14.91 -23.39
N HIS A 205 8.42 14.23 -22.40
CA HIS A 205 8.34 12.79 -22.22
C HIS A 205 6.89 12.38 -21.93
N ARG A 206 6.21 13.06 -21.00
CA ARG A 206 4.78 12.86 -20.70
C ARG A 206 3.89 13.07 -21.92
N SER A 207 4.07 14.19 -22.62
CA SER A 207 3.33 14.51 -23.84
C SER A 207 3.58 13.48 -24.95
N LEU A 208 4.82 13.03 -25.13
CA LEU A 208 5.17 12.01 -26.11
C LEU A 208 4.52 10.66 -25.78
N CYS A 209 4.65 10.17 -24.54
CA CYS A 209 4.06 8.90 -24.11
C CYS A 209 2.53 8.91 -24.27
N LEU A 210 1.85 9.99 -23.88
CA LEU A 210 0.39 10.14 -24.04
C LEU A 210 -0.06 10.25 -25.50
N GLN A 211 0.70 10.95 -26.35
CA GLN A 211 0.40 11.02 -27.79
C GLN A 211 0.62 9.67 -28.49
N VAL A 212 1.60 8.88 -28.06
CA VAL A 212 1.86 7.54 -28.57
C VAL A 212 0.74 6.58 -28.18
N ASP A 213 0.24 6.66 -26.94
CA ASP A 213 -0.94 5.92 -26.48
C ASP A 213 -2.19 6.24 -27.32
N ALA A 214 -2.47 7.53 -27.52
CA ALA A 214 -3.61 7.99 -28.29
C ALA A 214 -3.51 7.64 -29.79
N LEU A 215 -2.32 7.78 -30.39
CA LEU A 215 -2.09 7.54 -31.83
C LEU A 215 -2.12 6.04 -32.18
N LEU A 216 -1.59 5.19 -31.30
CA LEU A 216 -1.51 3.75 -31.53
C LEU A 216 -2.69 2.97 -30.89
N GLY A 217 -3.55 3.65 -30.13
CA GLY A 217 -4.74 3.08 -29.49
C GLY A 217 -4.40 2.08 -28.39
N LEU A 218 -3.35 2.38 -27.61
CA LEU A 218 -2.74 1.45 -26.65
C LEU A 218 -3.63 1.19 -25.44
N GLY A 219 -4.31 2.22 -24.90
CA GLY A 219 -5.20 2.08 -23.74
C GLY A 219 -4.44 1.96 -22.41
N MET A 220 -3.16 2.34 -22.39
CA MET A 220 -2.23 2.28 -21.27
C MET A 220 -2.07 3.63 -20.55
N ARG A 221 -2.86 4.64 -20.95
CA ARG A 221 -2.81 6.02 -20.41
C ARG A 221 -2.62 6.10 -18.89
N GLN A 222 -3.40 5.33 -18.12
CA GLN A 222 -3.33 5.36 -16.65
C GLN A 222 -1.95 4.90 -16.14
N THR A 223 -1.41 3.82 -16.69
CA THR A 223 -0.08 3.32 -16.28
C THR A 223 1.04 4.23 -16.78
N ILE A 224 0.86 4.85 -17.95
CA ILE A 224 1.75 5.90 -18.47
C ILE A 224 1.82 7.07 -17.48
N GLU A 225 0.67 7.62 -17.08
CA GLU A 225 0.60 8.78 -16.18
C GLU A 225 1.31 8.49 -14.86
N VAL A 226 1.14 7.32 -14.24
CA VAL A 226 1.77 6.97 -12.96
C VAL A 226 3.30 6.81 -13.04
N ILE A 227 3.84 6.24 -14.13
CA ILE A 227 5.31 6.17 -14.33
C ILE A 227 5.91 7.57 -14.46
N LEU A 228 5.19 8.45 -15.16
CA LEU A 228 5.61 9.82 -15.37
C LEU A 228 5.48 10.66 -14.10
N ASP A 229 4.49 10.40 -13.24
CA ASP A 229 4.36 11.03 -11.93
C ASP A 229 5.57 10.68 -11.04
N GLU A 230 6.03 9.43 -11.05
CA GLU A 230 7.24 9.01 -10.32
C GLU A 230 8.52 9.67 -10.86
N PHE A 231 8.61 9.86 -12.19
CA PHE A 231 9.71 10.62 -12.77
C PHE A 231 9.63 12.11 -12.41
N ASP A 232 8.43 12.70 -12.44
CA ASP A 232 8.17 14.08 -12.04
C ASP A 232 8.48 14.35 -10.55
N ASN A 233 8.39 13.32 -9.69
CA ASN A 233 8.70 13.41 -8.26
C ASN A 233 10.19 13.14 -7.94
N ASN A 234 10.80 12.09 -8.50
CA ASN A 234 12.15 11.65 -8.12
C ASN A 234 13.27 12.39 -8.86
N PHE A 235 13.09 12.76 -10.14
CA PHE A 235 14.15 13.45 -10.87
C PHE A 235 14.52 14.82 -10.27
N PRO A 236 13.56 15.64 -9.79
CA PRO A 236 13.91 16.87 -9.07
C PRO A 236 14.76 16.63 -7.82
N CYS A 237 14.55 15.51 -7.12
CA CYS A 237 15.34 15.15 -5.95
C CYS A 237 16.81 14.84 -6.31
N GLU A 238 17.09 14.27 -7.49
CA GLU A 238 18.49 14.05 -7.95
C GLU A 238 19.23 15.35 -8.29
N LEU A 239 18.50 16.44 -8.57
CA LEU A 239 19.13 17.73 -8.86
C LEU A 239 19.39 18.57 -7.61
N ASP A 240 18.79 18.22 -6.47
CA ASP A 240 19.00 18.91 -5.18
C ASP A 240 19.93 18.12 -4.26
N LEU A 241 21.22 18.46 -4.33
CA LEU A 241 22.25 17.79 -3.54
C LEU A 241 22.15 18.08 -2.03
N THR A 242 21.28 19.00 -1.58
CA THR A 242 20.98 19.14 -0.15
C THR A 242 20.25 17.92 0.42
N LEU A 243 19.46 17.22 -0.40
CA LEU A 243 18.79 15.98 -0.03
C LEU A 243 19.82 14.85 0.14
N GLU A 244 20.75 14.72 -0.80
CA GLU A 244 21.86 13.75 -0.70
C GLU A 244 22.74 14.04 0.52
N LEU A 245 23.06 15.30 0.79
CA LEU A 245 23.77 15.73 2.01
C LEU A 245 23.02 15.33 3.29
N ARG A 246 21.70 15.54 3.34
CA ARG A 246 20.85 15.16 4.47
C ARG A 246 20.87 13.64 4.67
N ASN A 247 20.73 12.89 3.59
CA ASN A 247 20.73 11.43 3.58
C ASN A 247 22.07 10.86 4.05
N MET A 248 23.21 11.34 3.53
CA MET A 248 24.54 10.96 4.01
C MET A 248 24.69 11.21 5.51
N ARG A 249 24.34 12.41 6.00
CA ARG A 249 24.49 12.75 7.43
C ARG A 249 23.67 11.83 8.33
N ARG A 250 22.45 11.47 7.93
CA ARG A 250 21.59 10.50 8.62
C ARG A 250 22.18 9.08 8.57
N ALA A 251 22.67 8.65 7.40
CA ALA A 251 23.27 7.35 7.19
C ALA A 251 24.51 7.11 8.06
N VAL A 252 25.46 8.06 8.09
CA VAL A 252 26.67 7.93 8.94
C VAL A 252 26.26 7.75 10.41
N ALA A 253 25.30 8.54 10.91
CA ALA A 253 24.83 8.43 12.29
C ALA A 253 24.17 7.07 12.59
N ILE A 254 23.33 6.55 11.69
CA ILE A 254 22.68 5.24 11.88
C ILE A 254 23.70 4.10 11.84
N PHE A 255 24.60 4.09 10.84
CA PHE A 255 25.56 3.00 10.67
C PHE A 255 26.59 2.96 11.79
N GLU A 256 27.01 4.10 12.34
CA GLU A 256 27.86 4.16 13.54
C GLU A 256 27.12 3.69 14.79
N ASN A 257 25.92 4.22 15.07
CA ASN A 257 25.13 3.84 16.25
C ASN A 257 24.79 2.34 16.28
N ARG A 258 24.75 1.68 15.12
CA ARG A 258 24.52 0.23 14.99
C ARG A 258 25.79 -0.61 14.85
N GLY A 259 26.98 0.00 14.87
CA GLY A 259 28.27 -0.70 14.81
C GLY A 259 28.67 -1.22 13.43
N PHE A 260 28.05 -0.73 12.34
CA PHE A 260 28.40 -1.09 10.97
C PHE A 260 29.60 -0.31 10.40
N GLY A 261 29.95 0.84 10.98
CA GLY A 261 30.99 1.75 10.45
C GLY A 261 32.36 1.10 10.14
N GLY A 262 32.75 0.05 10.87
CA GLY A 262 33.99 -0.70 10.60
C GLY A 262 33.93 -1.69 9.41
N ALA A 263 32.78 -1.82 8.75
CA ALA A 263 32.56 -2.73 7.62
C ALA A 263 31.80 -2.08 6.45
N VAL A 264 31.01 -1.03 6.73
CA VAL A 264 30.26 -0.22 5.77
C VAL A 264 30.57 1.26 6.01
N VAL A 265 31.26 1.87 5.07
CA VAL A 265 31.72 3.26 5.13
C VAL A 265 30.75 4.17 4.36
N VAL A 266 30.51 5.35 4.89
CA VAL A 266 29.76 6.43 4.22
C VAL A 266 30.68 7.65 4.14
N PRO A 267 30.95 8.21 2.94
CA PRO A 267 31.78 9.40 2.79
C PRO A 267 31.36 10.54 3.72
N GLN A 268 32.31 11.10 4.47
CA GLN A 268 31.99 12.19 5.40
C GLN A 268 31.87 13.52 4.62
N PRO A 269 30.70 14.21 4.66
CA PRO A 269 30.53 15.47 3.94
C PRO A 269 31.33 16.61 4.56
N VAL A 270 31.89 17.46 3.70
CA VAL A 270 32.43 18.77 4.07
C VAL A 270 31.31 19.78 3.88
N VAL A 271 30.48 19.95 4.92
CA VAL A 271 29.19 20.68 4.85
C VAL A 271 29.33 22.10 4.31
N GLU A 272 30.45 22.76 4.59
CA GLU A 272 30.80 24.12 4.15
C GLU A 272 31.13 24.21 2.65
N LEU A 273 31.29 23.07 1.98
CA LEU A 273 31.55 22.90 0.54
C LEU A 273 30.38 22.15 -0.15
N CYS A 274 29.18 22.26 0.41
CA CYS A 274 27.96 21.65 -0.13
C CYS A 274 26.83 22.68 -0.21
N GLY A 275 25.99 22.57 -1.23
CA GLY A 275 24.79 23.37 -1.40
C GLY A 275 23.73 22.66 -2.24
N SER A 276 23.00 23.43 -3.05
CA SER A 276 21.90 22.95 -3.88
C SER A 276 22.38 22.16 -5.11
N SER A 277 23.57 22.50 -5.63
CA SER A 277 24.07 22.04 -6.93
C SER A 277 25.50 21.51 -6.85
N SER A 278 26.13 21.58 -5.68
CA SER A 278 27.44 21.03 -5.35
C SER A 278 27.40 20.19 -4.06
N LEU A 279 28.18 19.12 -4.02
CA LEU A 279 28.34 18.26 -2.84
C LEU A 279 29.78 17.78 -2.74
N THR A 280 30.42 18.12 -1.63
CA THR A 280 31.80 17.74 -1.33
C THR A 280 31.83 16.75 -0.17
N ALA A 281 32.43 15.59 -0.38
CA ALA A 281 32.60 14.56 0.64
C ALA A 281 33.99 13.93 0.59
N GLN A 282 34.40 13.26 1.66
CA GLN A 282 35.63 12.48 1.74
C GLN A 282 35.83 11.59 0.49
N PHE A 283 37.00 11.71 -0.15
CA PHE A 283 37.38 10.78 -1.21
C PHE A 283 37.79 9.45 -0.60
N LEU A 284 37.33 8.35 -1.20
CA LEU A 284 37.64 6.99 -0.78
C LEU A 284 38.34 6.28 -1.94
N GLU A 285 39.55 5.78 -1.70
CA GLU A 285 40.32 5.01 -2.68
C GLU A 285 39.78 3.57 -2.73
N GLY A 286 39.42 3.12 -3.94
CA GLY A 286 38.87 1.78 -4.14
C GLY A 286 38.41 1.52 -5.57
N THR A 287 38.00 0.27 -5.81
CA THR A 287 37.43 -0.19 -7.09
C THR A 287 35.91 -0.39 -6.94
N THR A 288 35.11 0.09 -7.89
CA THR A 288 33.65 -0.16 -7.84
C THR A 288 33.37 -1.66 -7.98
N LEU A 289 32.33 -2.15 -7.31
CA LEU A 289 31.96 -3.56 -7.40
C LEU A 289 31.63 -3.96 -8.85
N ALA A 290 31.06 -3.06 -9.65
CA ALA A 290 30.82 -3.24 -11.09
C ALA A 290 32.09 -3.57 -11.89
N SER A 291 33.27 -3.11 -11.45
CA SER A 291 34.57 -3.33 -12.10
C SER A 291 35.48 -4.29 -11.32
N PHE A 292 34.96 -4.96 -10.28
CA PHE A 292 35.72 -5.84 -9.42
C PHE A 292 35.91 -7.24 -10.02
N ASP A 293 37.15 -7.73 -10.06
CA ASP A 293 37.44 -9.10 -10.46
C ASP A 293 37.06 -10.10 -9.34
N ALA A 294 35.97 -10.82 -9.56
CA ALA A 294 35.46 -11.85 -8.67
C ALA A 294 36.41 -13.05 -8.46
N HIS A 295 37.47 -13.20 -9.25
CA HIS A 295 38.46 -14.29 -9.11
C HIS A 295 39.69 -13.88 -8.27
N CYS A 296 39.73 -12.65 -7.76
CA CYS A 296 40.86 -12.18 -6.96
C CYS A 296 40.84 -12.72 -5.52
N ARG A 297 42.01 -12.72 -4.85
CA ARG A 297 42.15 -13.22 -3.47
C ARG A 297 41.26 -12.51 -2.42
N ARG A 298 40.72 -11.33 -2.74
CA ARG A 298 39.84 -10.55 -1.84
C ARG A 298 38.37 -10.98 -1.92
N GLU A 299 37.97 -11.83 -2.89
CA GLU A 299 36.58 -12.26 -3.12
C GLU A 299 35.83 -12.63 -1.82
N LEU A 300 36.39 -13.52 -1.00
CA LEU A 300 35.75 -13.97 0.25
C LEU A 300 35.58 -12.85 1.28
N VAL A 301 36.48 -11.86 1.30
CA VAL A 301 36.37 -10.67 2.16
C VAL A 301 35.28 -9.75 1.62
N VAL A 302 35.29 -9.47 0.32
CA VAL A 302 34.28 -8.64 -0.35
C VAL A 302 32.88 -9.25 -0.20
N LYS A 303 32.72 -10.56 -0.34
CA LYS A 303 31.46 -11.29 -0.03
C LYS A 303 31.01 -11.05 1.40
N ARG A 304 31.90 -11.21 2.39
CA ARG A 304 31.59 -10.96 3.81
C ARG A 304 31.20 -9.51 4.08
N ARG A 305 31.82 -8.54 3.39
CA ARG A 305 31.47 -7.12 3.54
C ARG A 305 30.22 -6.72 2.76
N LEU A 306 29.92 -7.35 1.63
CA LEU A 306 28.65 -7.19 0.95
C LEU A 306 27.50 -7.71 1.83
N VAL A 307 27.69 -8.83 2.53
CA VAL A 307 26.74 -9.28 3.56
C VAL A 307 26.57 -8.22 4.65
N ALA A 308 27.63 -7.53 5.08
CA ALA A 308 27.53 -6.42 6.04
C ALA A 308 26.80 -5.18 5.48
N VAL A 309 26.96 -4.86 4.19
CA VAL A 309 26.19 -3.80 3.49
C VAL A 309 24.71 -4.16 3.45
N ILE A 310 24.38 -5.39 3.05
CA ILE A 310 23.00 -5.91 3.08
C ILE A 310 22.47 -5.84 4.52
N ASP A 311 23.26 -6.24 5.52
CA ASP A 311 22.87 -6.22 6.94
C ASP A 311 22.61 -4.80 7.46
N ALA A 312 23.45 -3.83 7.09
CA ALA A 312 23.32 -2.42 7.47
C ALA A 312 22.09 -1.76 6.84
N ILE A 313 21.86 -1.98 5.54
CA ILE A 313 20.66 -1.50 4.84
C ILE A 313 19.40 -2.11 5.46
N GLY A 314 19.42 -3.42 5.77
CA GLY A 314 18.32 -4.11 6.44
C GLY A 314 18.04 -3.55 7.83
N ALA A 315 19.08 -3.32 8.64
CA ALA A 315 18.92 -2.74 9.97
C ALA A 315 18.33 -1.33 9.89
N SER A 316 18.87 -0.50 9.01
CA SER A 316 18.43 0.89 8.79
C SER A 316 16.96 0.95 8.33
N LEU A 317 16.58 0.11 7.35
CA LEU A 317 15.22 -0.02 6.86
C LEU A 317 14.27 -0.42 7.99
N PHE A 318 14.58 -1.55 8.65
CA PHE A 318 13.65 -2.20 9.57
C PHE A 318 13.59 -1.54 10.95
N LEU A 319 14.64 -0.88 11.41
CA LEU A 319 14.76 -0.36 12.78
C LEU A 319 14.80 1.17 12.87
N ASP A 320 15.21 1.89 11.82
CA ASP A 320 15.27 3.37 11.80
C ASP A 320 14.28 4.01 10.83
N GLY A 321 13.59 3.20 10.01
CA GLY A 321 12.68 3.71 8.98
C GLY A 321 13.38 4.55 7.92
N PHE A 322 14.63 4.24 7.59
CA PHE A 322 15.41 4.96 6.59
C PHE A 322 16.33 3.99 5.85
N PHE A 323 16.35 4.00 4.53
CA PHE A 323 17.26 3.11 3.78
C PHE A 323 17.70 3.67 2.43
N HIS A 324 18.82 3.14 1.97
CA HIS A 324 19.42 3.42 0.67
C HIS A 324 18.72 2.60 -0.41
N ALA A 325 18.02 3.25 -1.33
CA ALA A 325 17.17 2.58 -2.32
C ALA A 325 17.94 2.07 -3.56
N ASP A 326 19.15 2.59 -3.81
CA ASP A 326 19.89 2.36 -5.06
C ASP A 326 21.32 1.80 -4.89
N ALA A 327 21.51 0.83 -4.00
CA ALA A 327 22.81 0.22 -3.69
C ALA A 327 23.29 -0.77 -4.78
N HIS A 328 23.42 -0.30 -6.03
CA HIS A 328 23.84 -1.11 -7.18
C HIS A 328 25.38 -1.17 -7.31
N PRO A 329 25.96 -2.10 -8.11
CA PRO A 329 27.40 -2.33 -8.12
C PRO A 329 28.30 -1.13 -8.49
N GLY A 330 27.75 -0.07 -9.09
CA GLY A 330 28.49 1.17 -9.39
C GLY A 330 28.65 2.07 -8.15
N ASN A 331 27.66 2.03 -7.24
CA ASN A 331 27.62 2.85 -6.02
C ASN A 331 28.21 2.12 -4.80
N VAL A 332 28.64 0.87 -4.96
CA VAL A 332 29.34 0.08 -3.94
C VAL A 332 30.84 0.06 -4.29
N LEU A 333 31.66 0.67 -3.42
CA LEU A 333 33.11 0.76 -3.61
C LEU A 333 33.83 -0.26 -2.71
N VAL A 334 34.71 -1.08 -3.29
CA VAL A 334 35.64 -1.95 -2.56
C VAL A 334 36.86 -1.13 -2.18
N LEU A 335 37.03 -0.83 -0.90
CA LEU A 335 38.13 0.02 -0.42
C LEU A 335 39.48 -0.70 -0.50
N ASP A 336 40.53 0.02 -0.86
CA ASP A 336 41.87 -0.55 -1.00
C ASP A 336 42.71 -0.49 0.29
N ASP A 337 42.42 0.47 1.16
CA ASP A 337 43.17 0.71 2.41
C ASP A 337 42.68 -0.11 3.61
N ARG A 338 41.44 -0.64 3.55
CA ARG A 338 40.79 -1.35 4.65
C ARG A 338 39.83 -2.44 4.15
N ASP A 339 39.58 -3.44 4.98
CA ASP A 339 38.57 -4.47 4.73
C ASP A 339 37.16 -3.93 5.01
N ALA A 340 36.65 -3.05 4.15
CA ALA A 340 35.28 -2.53 4.18
C ALA A 340 34.76 -2.22 2.77
N LEU A 341 33.44 -2.01 2.63
CA LEU A 341 32.82 -1.45 1.43
C LEU A 341 32.28 -0.05 1.75
N ALA A 342 32.28 0.85 0.77
CA ALA A 342 31.61 2.14 0.90
C ALA A 342 30.37 2.26 0.00
N LEU A 343 29.38 3.02 0.46
CA LEU A 343 28.23 3.46 -0.34
C LEU A 343 28.41 4.94 -0.68
N ILE A 344 28.53 5.27 -1.96
CA ILE A 344 29.07 6.58 -2.42
C ILE A 344 28.05 7.53 -3.08
N ASP A 345 26.80 7.10 -3.32
CA ASP A 345 25.72 7.95 -3.82
C ASP A 345 24.50 7.81 -2.89
N TRP A 346 24.07 8.91 -2.28
CA TRP A 346 22.95 8.92 -1.32
C TRP A 346 21.75 9.75 -1.81
N GLY A 347 21.72 10.08 -3.10
CA GLY A 347 20.63 10.86 -3.69
C GLY A 347 19.29 10.12 -3.64
N GLN A 348 19.31 8.79 -3.56
CA GLN A 348 18.12 7.94 -3.56
C GLN A 348 17.97 7.15 -2.25
N CYS A 349 17.30 7.76 -1.27
CA CYS A 349 16.95 7.14 0.00
C CYS A 349 15.46 7.30 0.29
N CYS A 350 14.91 6.38 1.06
CA CYS A 350 13.49 6.33 1.39
C CYS A 350 13.30 6.35 2.91
N GLU A 351 12.23 7.00 3.35
CA GLU A 351 11.79 7.02 4.75
C GLU A 351 10.50 6.22 4.88
N LEU A 352 10.38 5.47 5.98
CA LEU A 352 9.27 4.56 6.26
C LEU A 352 8.77 4.77 7.69
N ASP A 353 7.45 4.90 7.85
CA ASP A 353 6.82 4.84 9.17
C ASP A 353 6.82 3.41 9.74
N LEU A 354 6.38 3.25 11.00
CA LEU A 354 6.36 1.96 11.70
C LEU A 354 5.40 0.94 11.07
N GLU A 355 4.39 1.38 10.32
CA GLU A 355 3.43 0.52 9.62
C GLU A 355 4.00 -0.02 8.31
N GLN A 356 4.55 0.85 7.47
CA GLN A 356 5.27 0.48 6.25
C GLN A 356 6.43 -0.47 6.56
N ARG A 357 7.21 -0.18 7.62
CA ARG A 357 8.26 -1.08 8.14
C ARG A 357 7.69 -2.46 8.50
N ALA A 358 6.53 -2.52 9.15
CA ALA A 358 5.89 -3.78 9.54
C ALA A 358 5.31 -4.57 8.35
N HIS A 359 4.86 -3.90 7.28
CA HIS A 359 4.43 -4.58 6.05
C HIS A 359 5.60 -5.29 5.36
N LEU A 360 6.72 -4.59 5.15
CA LEU A 360 7.94 -5.19 4.59
C LEU A 360 8.48 -6.33 5.48
N ALA A 361 8.31 -6.23 6.81
CA ALA A 361 8.74 -7.26 7.75
C ALA A 361 7.97 -8.57 7.55
N ARG A 362 6.66 -8.51 7.29
CA ARG A 362 5.82 -9.69 6.98
C ARG A 362 6.27 -10.38 5.69
N LEU A 363 6.51 -9.61 4.63
CA LEU A 363 7.03 -10.11 3.36
C LEU A 363 8.37 -10.84 3.54
N VAL A 364 9.32 -10.21 4.24
CA VAL A 364 10.64 -10.81 4.55
C VAL A 364 10.50 -12.11 5.35
N LEU A 365 9.62 -12.16 6.35
CA LEU A 365 9.42 -13.38 7.15
C LEU A 365 8.76 -14.52 6.37
N LEU A 366 7.87 -14.22 5.43
CA LEU A 366 7.25 -15.20 4.52
C LEU A 366 8.25 -15.76 3.51
N LEU A 367 9.05 -14.90 2.88
CA LEU A 367 10.11 -15.31 1.95
C LEU A 367 11.16 -16.18 2.67
N ASN A 368 11.57 -15.78 3.88
CA ASN A 368 12.43 -16.59 4.75
C ASN A 368 11.78 -17.93 5.17
N ALA A 369 10.45 -18.02 5.26
CA ALA A 369 9.76 -19.27 5.58
C ALA A 369 9.95 -20.35 4.50
N ARG A 370 10.17 -19.94 3.24
CA ARG A 370 10.33 -20.80 2.06
C ARG A 370 9.23 -21.87 1.88
N SER A 371 8.04 -21.62 2.40
CA SER A 371 6.88 -22.52 2.25
C SER A 371 6.01 -22.03 1.10
N PRO A 372 5.80 -22.85 0.05
CA PRO A 372 4.88 -22.53 -1.05
C PRO A 372 3.47 -22.25 -0.55
N ASP A 373 3.00 -23.08 0.38
CA ASP A 373 1.64 -23.02 0.93
C ASP A 373 1.45 -21.76 1.80
N LEU A 374 2.47 -21.32 2.55
CA LEU A 374 2.38 -20.07 3.32
C LEU A 374 2.44 -18.82 2.42
N VAL A 375 3.22 -18.85 1.34
CA VAL A 375 3.24 -17.75 0.37
C VAL A 375 1.92 -17.66 -0.40
N ALA A 376 1.35 -18.81 -0.79
CA ALA A 376 0.00 -18.88 -1.35
C ALA A 376 -1.06 -18.35 -0.36
N ALA A 377 -1.03 -18.83 0.88
CA ALA A 377 -1.93 -18.40 1.95
C ALA A 377 -1.68 -16.95 2.44
N ALA A 378 -0.63 -16.28 1.97
CA ALA A 378 -0.42 -14.85 2.13
C ALA A 378 -0.89 -14.05 0.90
N LEU A 379 -0.74 -14.59 -0.31
CA LEU A 379 -1.23 -14.00 -1.57
C LEU A 379 -2.76 -14.08 -1.74
N ASP A 380 -3.41 -15.09 -1.17
CA ASP A 380 -4.87 -15.20 -1.12
C ASP A 380 -5.48 -14.53 0.15
N ASP A 381 -4.60 -14.01 1.03
CA ASP A 381 -4.83 -13.49 2.40
C ASP A 381 -5.63 -14.36 3.40
N PRO A 382 -5.81 -15.71 3.33
CA PRO A 382 -6.41 -16.46 4.44
C PRO A 382 -5.63 -16.37 5.76
N LEU A 383 -4.34 -16.00 5.72
CA LEU A 383 -3.55 -15.72 6.92
C LEU A 383 -3.75 -14.31 7.47
N GLY A 384 -4.32 -13.37 6.69
CA GLY A 384 -4.52 -12.01 7.18
C GLY A 384 -3.25 -11.16 7.28
N THR A 385 -2.25 -11.41 6.43
CA THR A 385 -0.98 -10.67 6.43
C THR A 385 -1.12 -9.27 5.81
N GLY A 386 -2.20 -9.00 5.08
CA GLY A 386 -2.44 -7.73 4.37
C GLY A 386 -1.65 -7.57 3.08
N LEU A 387 -0.99 -8.65 2.62
CA LEU A 387 -0.17 -8.64 1.42
C LEU A 387 -0.97 -8.84 0.12
N ALA A 388 -2.20 -9.38 0.17
CA ALA A 388 -3.08 -9.36 -1.00
C ALA A 388 -3.71 -7.99 -1.21
N ASP A 389 -4.17 -7.34 -0.12
CA ASP A 389 -4.95 -6.10 -0.16
C ASP A 389 -4.14 -4.90 -0.69
N ARG A 390 -2.81 -4.91 -0.50
CA ARG A 390 -1.89 -3.89 -1.05
C ARG A 390 -1.32 -4.24 -2.44
N TYR A 391 -1.40 -5.49 -2.90
CA TYR A 391 -0.82 -5.96 -4.16
C TYR A 391 -1.91 -6.47 -5.10
N GLU A 392 -2.60 -5.55 -5.77
CA GLU A 392 -3.60 -5.89 -6.77
C GLU A 392 -2.91 -6.41 -8.03
N PHE A 393 -3.48 -7.41 -8.73
CA PHE A 393 -2.92 -8.00 -9.95
C PHE A 393 -3.80 -7.70 -11.17
N ALA A 394 -3.19 -7.21 -12.25
CA ALA A 394 -3.86 -6.91 -13.51
C ALA A 394 -4.35 -8.20 -14.20
N ALA A 395 -5.65 -8.46 -14.12
CA ALA A 395 -6.43 -9.38 -14.95
C ALA A 395 -5.99 -10.88 -15.06
N THR A 396 -6.74 -11.74 -14.36
CA THR A 396 -7.25 -13.05 -14.84
C THR A 396 -6.45 -13.83 -15.93
N ALA A 397 -5.51 -14.69 -15.53
CA ALA A 397 -5.20 -15.98 -16.20
C ALA A 397 -4.15 -16.81 -15.45
N ALA A 398 -3.22 -16.15 -14.76
CA ALA A 398 -2.03 -16.82 -14.24
C ALA A 398 -2.29 -17.66 -12.98
N ASP A 399 -1.73 -18.87 -13.00
CA ASP A 399 -1.68 -19.80 -11.89
C ASP A 399 -0.93 -19.24 -10.66
N LEU A 400 -1.28 -19.78 -9.48
CA LEU A 400 -0.67 -19.46 -8.18
C LEU A 400 0.86 -19.66 -8.19
N GLU A 401 1.32 -20.64 -8.96
CA GLU A 401 2.72 -20.97 -9.18
C GLU A 401 3.51 -19.83 -9.83
N THR A 402 2.94 -19.16 -10.84
CA THR A 402 3.55 -18.00 -11.51
C THR A 402 3.67 -16.82 -10.54
N ARG A 403 2.63 -16.54 -9.73
CA ARG A 403 2.67 -15.45 -8.72
C ARG A 403 3.72 -15.71 -7.64
N ARG A 404 3.80 -16.97 -7.18
CA ARG A 404 4.85 -17.44 -6.25
C ARG A 404 6.25 -17.20 -6.84
N ALA A 405 6.46 -17.58 -8.10
CA ALA A 405 7.73 -17.37 -8.79
C ALA A 405 8.10 -15.89 -8.94
N LEU A 406 7.14 -15.02 -9.27
CA LEU A 406 7.36 -13.57 -9.34
C LEU A 406 7.76 -12.98 -7.97
N LEU A 407 7.11 -13.37 -6.87
CA LEU A 407 7.49 -12.90 -5.53
C LEU A 407 8.95 -13.22 -5.19
N TYR A 408 9.38 -14.47 -5.38
CA TYR A 408 10.78 -14.82 -5.15
C TYR A 408 11.71 -14.17 -6.17
N GLN A 409 11.27 -13.92 -7.40
CA GLN A 409 12.07 -13.27 -8.44
C GLN A 409 12.28 -11.77 -8.20
N PHE A 410 11.36 -11.08 -7.52
CA PHE A 410 11.49 -9.64 -7.21
C PHE A 410 11.99 -9.35 -5.79
N PHE A 411 11.70 -10.20 -4.80
CA PHE A 411 11.86 -9.85 -3.38
C PHE A 411 12.82 -10.73 -2.57
N ASP A 412 13.38 -11.80 -3.13
CA ASP A 412 14.54 -12.49 -2.53
C ASP A 412 15.55 -12.89 -3.62
N SER A 413 16.73 -13.35 -3.22
CA SER A 413 17.82 -13.72 -4.12
C SER A 413 17.91 -15.22 -4.43
N THR A 414 17.10 -16.07 -3.77
CA THR A 414 17.15 -17.55 -3.90
C THR A 414 15.93 -18.17 -4.60
N ALA A 415 15.46 -17.56 -5.68
CA ALA A 415 14.28 -18.04 -6.41
C ALA A 415 14.40 -19.51 -6.89
N GLN A 416 15.62 -19.96 -7.18
CA GLN A 416 15.94 -21.32 -7.66
C GLN A 416 15.90 -22.43 -6.59
N ASP A 417 15.91 -22.09 -5.30
CA ASP A 417 15.87 -23.08 -4.19
C ASP A 417 14.45 -23.54 -3.82
N CYS A 418 13.45 -22.83 -4.30
CA CYS A 418 12.05 -23.19 -4.10
C CYS A 418 11.66 -24.34 -5.03
N GLU A 419 10.69 -25.16 -4.63
CA GLU A 419 10.12 -26.22 -5.49
C GLU A 419 9.20 -25.59 -6.57
N ILE A 420 9.75 -24.68 -7.37
CA ILE A 420 9.15 -24.01 -8.53
C ILE A 420 9.81 -24.62 -9.77
N PRO A 421 9.06 -25.22 -10.71
CA PRO A 421 9.64 -25.78 -11.93
C PRO A 421 10.41 -24.72 -12.73
N GLU A 422 11.63 -25.04 -13.17
CA GLU A 422 12.48 -24.14 -13.97
C GLU A 422 11.81 -23.71 -15.29
N ALA A 423 10.87 -24.51 -15.80
CA ALA A 423 10.01 -24.16 -16.93
C ALA A 423 9.10 -22.94 -16.64
N ILE A 424 8.71 -22.69 -15.38
CA ILE A 424 7.92 -21.50 -14.99
C ILE A 424 8.82 -20.27 -14.94
N PHE A 425 10.05 -20.37 -14.43
CA PHE A 425 11.01 -19.26 -14.51
C PHE A 425 11.35 -18.92 -15.96
N ARG A 426 11.64 -19.92 -16.80
CA ARG A 426 11.84 -19.69 -18.24
C ARG A 426 10.60 -19.09 -18.92
N ARG A 427 9.39 -19.57 -18.60
CA ARG A 427 8.13 -18.96 -19.07
C ARG A 427 7.99 -17.49 -18.63
N ILE A 428 8.43 -17.14 -17.42
CA ILE A 428 8.43 -15.77 -16.93
C ILE A 428 9.48 -14.92 -17.63
N GLU A 429 10.70 -15.41 -17.81
CA GLU A 429 11.78 -14.72 -18.54
C GLU A 429 11.41 -14.51 -20.02
N ASP A 430 10.90 -15.54 -20.68
CA ASP A 430 10.40 -15.45 -22.07
C ASP A 430 9.22 -14.49 -22.18
N ALA A 431 8.29 -14.48 -21.22
CA ALA A 431 7.21 -13.51 -21.20
C ALA A 431 7.72 -12.08 -20.95
N LEU A 432 8.63 -11.86 -19.98
CA LEU A 432 9.27 -10.56 -19.75
C LEU A 432 10.03 -10.04 -20.98
N SER A 433 10.56 -10.92 -21.84
CA SER A 433 11.28 -10.50 -23.05
C SER A 433 10.41 -10.37 -24.32
N HIS A 434 9.25 -11.01 -24.41
CA HIS A 434 8.46 -11.08 -25.66
C HIS A 434 6.95 -10.79 -25.51
N ASP A 435 6.34 -11.12 -24.36
CA ASP A 435 4.92 -10.83 -24.07
C ASP A 435 4.67 -10.47 -22.58
N PRO A 436 5.15 -9.32 -22.08
CA PRO A 436 5.02 -8.96 -20.67
C PRO A 436 3.58 -8.76 -20.22
N ALA A 437 2.69 -8.36 -21.15
CA ALA A 437 1.26 -8.23 -20.90
C ALA A 437 0.57 -9.57 -20.60
N SER A 438 1.22 -10.71 -20.88
CA SER A 438 0.75 -12.04 -20.48
C SER A 438 1.08 -12.44 -19.04
N LEU A 439 1.93 -11.67 -18.35
CA LEU A 439 2.26 -11.92 -16.94
C LEU A 439 1.20 -11.33 -16.02
N PRO A 440 0.95 -11.96 -14.84
CA PRO A 440 0.17 -11.35 -13.77
C PRO A 440 1.01 -10.24 -13.14
N ILE A 441 1.08 -9.11 -13.83
CA ILE A 441 1.67 -7.88 -13.36
C ILE A 441 0.83 -7.33 -12.22
N PHE A 442 1.46 -6.74 -11.21
CA PHE A 442 0.74 -6.01 -10.18
C PHE A 442 0.10 -4.75 -10.77
N SER A 443 -1.23 -4.63 -10.72
CA SER A 443 -1.95 -3.40 -11.08
C SER A 443 -1.86 -2.31 -10.00
N LYS A 444 -1.41 -2.64 -8.78
CA LYS A 444 -1.27 -1.71 -7.66
C LYS A 444 -0.15 -2.20 -6.72
N VAL A 445 0.86 -1.37 -6.41
CA VAL A 445 2.00 -1.73 -5.54
C VAL A 445 2.44 -0.51 -4.71
N PRO A 446 2.44 -0.56 -3.36
CA PRO A 446 2.84 0.59 -2.56
C PRO A 446 4.26 1.06 -2.88
N SER A 447 4.52 2.37 -2.80
CA SER A 447 5.84 2.91 -3.13
C SER A 447 6.94 2.37 -2.21
N GLU A 448 6.66 2.10 -0.94
CA GLU A 448 7.60 1.43 -0.03
C GLU A 448 8.05 0.05 -0.54
N VAL A 449 7.16 -0.68 -1.21
CA VAL A 449 7.43 -2.00 -1.81
C VAL A 449 8.26 -1.86 -3.08
N ILE A 450 8.00 -0.83 -3.89
CA ILE A 450 8.76 -0.51 -5.10
C ILE A 450 10.23 -0.23 -4.73
N PHE A 451 10.45 0.65 -3.76
CA PHE A 451 11.80 0.97 -3.28
C PHE A 451 12.48 -0.25 -2.63
N PHE A 452 11.72 -1.09 -1.92
CA PHE A 452 12.22 -2.36 -1.39
C PHE A 452 12.62 -3.36 -2.51
N ALA A 453 11.78 -3.54 -3.54
CA ALA A 453 12.08 -4.39 -4.70
C ALA A 453 13.33 -3.90 -5.44
N ARG A 454 13.45 -2.59 -5.66
CA ARG A 454 14.63 -1.96 -6.26
C ARG A 454 15.88 -2.22 -5.44
N THR A 455 15.79 -2.08 -4.12
CA THR A 455 16.90 -2.34 -3.20
C THR A 455 17.34 -3.80 -3.28
N VAL A 456 16.39 -4.75 -3.23
CA VAL A 456 16.69 -6.18 -3.38
C VAL A 456 17.29 -6.49 -4.76
N GLY A 457 16.77 -5.90 -5.83
CA GLY A 457 17.30 -6.04 -7.19
C GLY A 457 18.73 -5.49 -7.34
N ALA A 458 19.01 -4.33 -6.74
CA ALA A 458 20.35 -3.74 -6.71
C ALA A 458 21.35 -4.61 -5.94
N LEU A 459 20.96 -5.10 -4.76
CA LEU A 459 21.76 -6.02 -3.95
C LEU A 459 21.94 -7.40 -4.62
N ARG A 460 20.93 -7.89 -5.35
CA ARG A 460 21.04 -9.09 -6.21
C ARG A 460 22.09 -8.92 -7.29
N ARG A 461 22.16 -7.75 -7.95
CA ARG A 461 23.24 -7.47 -8.93
C ARG A 461 24.62 -7.47 -8.25
N CYS A 462 24.74 -6.91 -7.04
CA CYS A 462 25.97 -6.96 -6.25
C CYS A 462 26.40 -8.40 -5.89
N LEU A 463 25.46 -9.26 -5.52
CA LEU A 463 25.72 -10.69 -5.25
C LEU A 463 26.10 -11.45 -6.53
N ALA A 464 25.40 -11.19 -7.65
CA ALA A 464 25.65 -11.83 -8.94
C ALA A 464 27.03 -11.51 -9.52
N VAL A 465 27.54 -10.29 -9.34
CA VAL A 465 28.93 -9.92 -9.68
C VAL A 465 29.95 -10.85 -8.99
N LEU A 466 29.67 -11.25 -7.75
CA LEU A 466 30.52 -12.15 -6.98
C LEU A 466 30.17 -13.64 -7.18
N GLY A 467 29.34 -13.96 -8.17
CA GLY A 467 28.88 -15.34 -8.44
C GLY A 467 27.95 -15.93 -7.37
N GLU A 468 27.40 -15.12 -6.46
CA GLU A 468 26.51 -15.58 -5.40
C GLU A 468 25.05 -15.58 -5.84
N THR A 469 24.52 -16.77 -6.13
CA THR A 469 23.11 -16.99 -6.53
C THR A 469 22.27 -17.67 -5.45
N THR A 470 22.88 -18.08 -4.33
CA THR A 470 22.23 -18.87 -3.27
C THR A 470 22.13 -18.15 -1.92
N PHE A 471 22.65 -16.92 -1.84
CA PHE A 471 22.43 -16.05 -0.68
C PHE A 471 20.97 -15.59 -0.63
N SER A 472 20.34 -15.50 0.55
CA SER A 472 18.98 -14.98 0.74
C SER A 472 19.01 -13.69 1.55
N ILE A 473 18.61 -12.59 0.91
CA ILE A 473 18.49 -11.27 1.55
C ILE A 473 17.36 -11.33 2.58
N ALA A 474 16.24 -11.99 2.26
CA ALA A 474 15.12 -12.17 3.19
C ALA A 474 15.55 -12.93 4.46
N ALA A 475 16.38 -13.97 4.34
CA ALA A 475 16.89 -14.71 5.49
C ALA A 475 17.81 -13.88 6.39
N LEU A 476 18.64 -12.99 5.81
CA LEU A 476 19.48 -12.07 6.59
C LEU A 476 18.62 -11.03 7.33
N TRP A 477 17.63 -10.46 6.66
CA TRP A 477 16.77 -9.41 7.22
C TRP A 477 15.70 -9.91 8.20
N ALA A 478 15.41 -11.21 8.20
CA ALA A 478 14.44 -11.84 9.10
C ALA A 478 14.65 -11.49 10.59
N LYS A 479 15.90 -11.29 11.05
CA LYS A 479 16.16 -10.87 12.44
C LYS A 479 15.61 -9.46 12.76
N TYR A 480 15.74 -8.51 11.84
CA TYR A 480 15.24 -7.15 12.04
C TYR A 480 13.74 -7.08 11.79
N ALA A 481 13.24 -7.76 10.75
CA ALA A 481 11.82 -7.90 10.50
C ALA A 481 11.06 -8.39 11.76
N ARG A 482 11.60 -9.34 12.53
CA ARG A 482 11.01 -9.73 13.83
C ARG A 482 11.04 -8.63 14.87
N GLN A 483 12.14 -7.88 14.98
CA GLN A 483 12.26 -6.77 15.92
C GLN A 483 11.28 -5.64 15.58
N THR A 484 11.17 -5.27 14.30
CA THR A 484 10.16 -4.34 13.78
C THR A 484 8.75 -4.79 14.12
N LEU A 485 8.44 -6.06 13.88
CA LEU A 485 7.09 -6.60 14.12
C LEU A 485 6.77 -6.68 15.63
N GLN A 486 7.79 -6.89 16.47
CA GLN A 486 7.69 -6.80 17.93
C GLN A 486 7.56 -5.34 18.42
N GLU A 487 8.29 -4.39 17.83
CA GLU A 487 8.20 -2.95 18.12
C GLU A 487 6.82 -2.42 17.74
N TYR A 488 6.37 -2.74 16.52
CA TYR A 488 5.00 -2.58 16.05
C TYR A 488 4.06 -3.13 17.14
N HIS A 489 4.08 -4.43 17.47
CA HIS A 489 3.23 -4.99 18.54
C HIS A 489 3.30 -4.33 19.93
N ARG A 490 4.39 -3.68 20.32
CA ARG A 490 4.49 -2.94 21.59
C ARG A 490 3.78 -1.59 21.52
N VAL A 491 4.06 -0.82 20.47
CA VAL A 491 3.32 0.42 20.19
C VAL A 491 1.86 0.09 19.89
N SER A 492 1.61 -1.10 19.33
CA SER A 492 0.32 -1.60 18.86
C SER A 492 -0.57 -2.28 19.92
N SER A 493 -0.18 -2.26 21.19
CA SER A 493 -0.56 -3.21 22.25
C SER A 493 -1.94 -3.20 22.96
N SER A 494 -2.94 -2.31 22.75
CA SER A 494 -4.20 -2.32 23.55
C SER A 494 -5.20 -3.44 23.17
N THR A 495 -4.74 -4.36 22.32
CA THR A 495 -5.53 -4.83 21.18
C THR A 495 -4.69 -5.86 20.35
N TYR A 496 -5.16 -7.11 20.17
CA TYR A 496 -4.46 -8.26 19.52
C TYR A 496 -5.09 -8.62 18.14
N SER A 497 -4.48 -9.35 17.18
CA SER A 497 -4.96 -9.57 15.77
C SER A 497 -4.44 -10.93 15.14
N PRO A 498 -4.58 -11.35 13.83
CA PRO A 498 -3.81 -12.25 12.95
C PRO A 498 -3.13 -11.45 11.82
N ARG A 499 -3.27 -10.12 11.84
CA ARG A 499 -2.03 -9.36 11.84
C ARG A 499 -1.26 -9.87 13.08
N ALA A 500 -1.60 -9.58 14.33
CA ALA A 500 -0.88 -10.12 15.50
C ALA A 500 -0.74 -11.67 15.70
N ALA A 501 -1.56 -12.52 15.11
CA ALA A 501 -1.56 -13.99 15.19
C ALA A 501 -0.96 -14.67 13.96
N ALA A 502 -1.02 -14.10 12.74
CA ALA A 502 -0.11 -14.51 11.67
C ALA A 502 1.26 -13.86 11.87
N ASP A 503 1.34 -12.66 12.43
CA ASP A 503 2.57 -12.08 12.97
C ASP A 503 3.10 -12.96 14.10
N ALA A 504 2.27 -13.44 15.05
CA ALA A 504 2.71 -14.45 16.03
C ALA A 504 3.12 -15.77 15.35
N ALA A 505 2.44 -16.20 14.29
CA ALA A 505 2.84 -17.38 13.52
C ALA A 505 4.20 -17.18 12.85
N LEU A 506 4.42 -16.04 12.17
CA LEU A 506 5.66 -15.62 11.51
C LEU A 506 6.81 -15.41 12.52
N LEU A 507 6.50 -14.86 13.70
CA LEU A 507 7.42 -14.73 14.84
C LEU A 507 7.75 -16.11 15.45
N SER A 508 6.81 -17.06 15.41
CA SER A 508 7.00 -18.44 15.88
C SER A 508 7.73 -19.35 14.88
N LEU A 509 7.78 -18.97 13.59
CA LEU A 509 8.53 -19.71 12.58
C LEU A 509 10.01 -19.81 13.02
N PRO A 510 10.67 -20.96 12.82
CA PRO A 510 12.09 -21.08 13.14
C PRO A 510 12.92 -20.16 12.22
N LEU A 511 13.92 -19.46 12.78
CA LEU A 511 14.96 -18.79 12.00
C LEU A 511 15.86 -19.80 11.24
N ASN A 512 15.72 -21.11 11.50
CA ASN A 512 16.57 -22.15 10.95
C ASN A 512 15.79 -23.08 10.00
N TYR A 513 15.96 -22.82 8.69
CA TYR A 513 15.46 -23.57 7.54
C TYR A 513 15.51 -25.11 7.67
N ARG A 514 16.52 -25.67 8.36
CA ARG A 514 16.70 -27.14 8.47
C ARG A 514 15.66 -27.84 9.36
N TRP A 515 14.91 -27.10 10.18
CA TRP A 515 13.98 -27.69 11.15
C TRP A 515 12.58 -27.94 10.55
N THR A 516 12.06 -26.99 9.77
CA THR A 516 10.70 -27.00 9.18
C THR A 516 10.47 -28.23 8.28
N ARG A 517 11.40 -28.49 7.35
CA ARG A 517 11.38 -29.65 6.41
C ARG A 517 11.31 -31.03 7.08
N ARG A 518 11.61 -31.12 8.38
CA ARG A 518 11.57 -32.39 9.14
C ARG A 518 10.18 -32.72 9.69
N VAL A 519 9.35 -31.71 9.94
CA VAL A 519 8.03 -31.85 10.56
C VAL A 519 6.95 -32.20 9.52
N GLU A 520 6.95 -31.51 8.38
CA GLU A 520 5.95 -31.68 7.29
C GLU A 520 5.85 -33.14 6.80
N ARG A 521 6.97 -33.86 6.75
CA ARG A 521 7.03 -35.25 6.27
C ARG A 521 6.36 -36.29 7.18
N ALA A 522 6.05 -35.94 8.44
CA ALA A 522 5.50 -36.88 9.43
C ALA A 522 3.97 -36.92 9.47
N PHE A 523 3.31 -35.77 9.27
CA PHE A 523 1.89 -35.55 9.53
C PHE A 523 0.93 -36.44 8.68
N PRO A 524 1.13 -36.62 7.35
CA PRO A 524 0.14 -37.31 6.49
C PRO A 524 0.00 -38.83 6.68
N ARG A 525 0.80 -39.44 7.59
CA ARG A 525 0.82 -40.89 7.83
C ARG A 525 -0.10 -41.33 8.98
N ALA A 526 -0.33 -40.46 9.97
CA ALA A 526 -1.18 -40.77 11.12
C ALA A 526 -2.68 -40.84 10.73
N ILE A 527 -3.15 -39.82 10.00
CA ILE A 527 -4.55 -39.70 9.55
C ILE A 527 -4.98 -40.90 8.69
N ARG A 528 -4.09 -41.39 7.81
CA ARG A 528 -4.33 -42.58 6.95
C ARG A 528 -4.36 -43.92 7.68
N ARG A 529 -4.04 -43.99 8.98
CA ARG A 529 -4.27 -45.17 9.82
C ARG A 529 -5.63 -45.10 10.51
N LEU A 530 -5.98 -43.94 11.07
CA LEU A 530 -7.26 -43.70 11.75
C LEU A 530 -8.46 -44.00 10.85
N ALA A 531 -8.45 -43.50 9.61
CA ALA A 531 -9.53 -43.71 8.64
C ALA A 531 -9.77 -45.20 8.27
N ARG A 532 -8.74 -46.05 8.36
CA ARG A 532 -8.85 -47.50 8.04
C ARG A 532 -9.37 -48.35 9.20
N ALA A 533 -9.26 -47.88 10.43
CA ALA A 533 -9.85 -48.56 11.59
C ALA A 533 -11.38 -48.38 11.60
N ILE A 534 -11.86 -47.17 11.28
CA ILE A 534 -13.28 -46.79 11.29
C ILE A 534 -14.12 -47.61 10.27
N LEU A 535 -13.52 -48.03 9.15
CA LEU A 535 -14.22 -48.69 8.04
C LEU A 535 -14.41 -50.22 8.21
N ARG A 536 -14.01 -50.84 9.32
CA ARG A 536 -13.92 -52.31 9.44
C ARG A 536 -14.97 -53.04 10.30
N ASP A 537 -15.74 -52.36 11.15
CA ASP A 537 -16.74 -53.02 12.02
C ASP A 537 -18.05 -52.21 12.19
N PRO A 538 -18.95 -52.22 11.18
CA PRO A 538 -20.18 -51.42 11.19
C PRO A 538 -21.20 -51.73 12.32
N PRO A 539 -21.43 -52.99 12.76
CA PRO A 539 -22.41 -53.30 13.80
C PRO A 539 -22.15 -52.63 15.16
N ARG A 540 -20.88 -52.49 15.57
CA ARG A 540 -20.53 -51.78 16.81
C ARG A 540 -20.91 -50.30 16.76
N LEU A 541 -20.71 -49.66 15.61
CA LEU A 541 -21.11 -48.28 15.36
C LEU A 541 -22.64 -48.12 15.44
N ARG A 542 -23.40 -49.08 14.90
CA ARG A 542 -24.88 -49.08 14.97
C ARG A 542 -25.43 -49.12 16.40
N LYS A 543 -24.78 -49.87 17.30
CA LYS A 543 -25.13 -49.87 18.75
C LYS A 543 -24.68 -48.61 19.49
N LEU A 544 -23.69 -47.88 18.98
CA LEU A 544 -23.23 -46.61 19.56
C LEU A 544 -24.17 -45.45 19.21
N VAL A 545 -24.70 -45.44 17.98
CA VAL A 545 -25.46 -44.32 17.40
C VAL A 545 -26.97 -44.38 17.70
N LEU A 546 -27.53 -45.56 18.01
CA LEU A 546 -28.98 -45.74 18.28
C LEU A 546 -29.33 -45.92 19.77
N GLY A 547 -28.35 -45.77 20.67
CA GLY A 547 -28.61 -45.57 22.11
C GLY A 547 -28.85 -44.10 22.41
N ALA A 548 -29.51 -43.79 23.54
CA ALA A 548 -29.90 -42.42 23.89
C ALA A 548 -28.73 -41.41 23.84
N PRO A 549 -28.96 -40.13 23.45
CA PRO A 549 -27.90 -39.23 22.98
C PRO A 549 -26.80 -38.89 23.99
N ASP A 550 -27.13 -38.90 25.29
CA ASP A 550 -26.35 -38.25 26.34
C ASP A 550 -25.05 -38.98 26.76
N ASP A 551 -24.75 -40.14 26.16
CA ASP A 551 -23.60 -40.99 26.53
C ASP A 551 -22.79 -41.44 25.29
N LEU A 552 -22.80 -40.65 24.21
CA LEU A 552 -21.96 -40.89 23.02
C LEU A 552 -20.52 -40.38 23.24
N GLU A 553 -20.37 -39.21 23.84
CA GLU A 553 -19.08 -38.52 24.06
C GLU A 553 -18.18 -39.30 25.04
N ALA A 554 -18.75 -39.80 26.14
CA ALA A 554 -18.04 -40.63 27.13
C ALA A 554 -17.72 -42.06 26.66
N LYS A 555 -18.35 -42.53 25.57
CA LYS A 555 -18.00 -43.81 24.91
C LYS A 555 -16.89 -43.63 23.87
N LEU A 556 -16.95 -42.57 23.05
CA LEU A 556 -15.86 -42.22 22.13
C LEU A 556 -14.55 -41.93 22.87
N ALA A 557 -14.61 -41.17 23.97
CA ALA A 557 -13.43 -40.86 24.78
C ALA A 557 -12.78 -42.12 25.41
N ARG A 558 -13.56 -43.16 25.71
CA ARG A 558 -13.05 -44.45 26.22
C ARG A 558 -12.34 -45.25 25.12
N PHE A 559 -12.94 -45.30 23.92
CA PHE A 559 -12.39 -45.99 22.75
C PHE A 559 -11.08 -45.37 22.26
N LEU A 560 -11.00 -44.03 22.21
CA LEU A 560 -9.77 -43.33 21.82
C LEU A 560 -8.64 -43.49 22.85
N ARG A 561 -8.96 -43.69 24.13
CA ARG A 561 -7.95 -43.92 25.19
C ARG A 561 -7.39 -45.34 25.20
N SER A 562 -8.13 -46.37 24.78
CA SER A 562 -7.61 -47.75 24.77
C SER A 562 -6.56 -47.98 23.68
N ASP A 563 -6.77 -47.42 22.49
CA ASP A 563 -6.03 -47.83 21.28
C ASP A 563 -4.81 -46.93 20.98
N LEU A 564 -4.68 -45.77 21.62
CA LEU A 564 -3.59 -44.79 21.39
C LEU A 564 -2.43 -44.87 22.40
N LEU A 565 -2.48 -45.79 23.38
CA LEU A 565 -1.53 -45.89 24.50
C LEU A 565 -0.08 -46.31 24.15
N HIS A 566 0.23 -46.57 22.87
CA HIS A 566 1.57 -46.98 22.42
C HIS A 566 2.50 -45.84 21.97
N LEU A 567 2.10 -44.56 22.10
CA LEU A 567 2.94 -43.41 21.75
C LEU A 567 3.36 -42.61 22.99
N SER A 568 4.59 -42.86 23.46
CA SER A 568 5.18 -42.30 24.68
C SER A 568 5.66 -40.84 24.53
N LEU A 569 4.74 -39.92 24.23
CA LEU A 569 4.98 -38.47 24.09
C LEU A 569 3.81 -37.64 24.67
N LEU A 570 3.62 -37.70 26.00
CA LEU A 570 2.45 -37.11 26.66
C LEU A 570 2.62 -35.80 27.48
N PRO A 571 3.80 -35.38 28.02
CA PRO A 571 3.89 -34.19 28.89
C PRO A 571 3.61 -32.81 28.24
N ARG A 572 3.27 -32.75 26.94
CA ARG A 572 3.07 -31.48 26.20
C ARG A 572 1.74 -31.39 25.44
N LEU A 573 0.85 -32.38 25.59
CA LEU A 573 -0.46 -32.38 24.91
C LEU A 573 -1.65 -32.07 25.82
N ASP A 574 -1.47 -31.98 27.14
CA ASP A 574 -2.57 -31.64 28.07
C ASP A 574 -3.18 -30.24 27.78
N ALA A 575 -2.42 -29.32 27.19
CA ALA A 575 -2.92 -28.02 26.71
C ALA A 575 -3.94 -28.12 25.56
N LEU A 576 -4.01 -29.25 24.84
CA LEU A 576 -4.93 -29.47 23.70
C LEU A 576 -6.22 -30.22 24.09
N PHE A 577 -6.35 -30.71 25.33
CA PHE A 577 -7.48 -31.54 25.78
C PHE A 577 -8.42 -30.82 26.76
N SER A 578 -8.63 -29.51 26.60
CA SER A 578 -9.69 -28.82 27.36
C SER A 578 -11.10 -29.10 26.80
N PRO A 579 -12.17 -29.03 27.62
CA PRO A 579 -13.50 -29.54 27.25
C PRO A 579 -14.25 -28.81 26.12
N ARG A 580 -13.68 -27.78 25.49
CA ARG A 580 -14.38 -26.91 24.52
C ARG A 580 -13.98 -27.13 23.05
N GLY A 581 -12.99 -27.98 22.75
CA GLY A 581 -12.39 -28.09 21.41
C GLY A 581 -13.05 -29.06 20.42
N TRP A 582 -13.89 -30.00 20.84
CA TRP A 582 -14.19 -31.21 20.05
C TRP A 582 -15.51 -31.23 19.26
N ARG A 583 -16.43 -30.30 19.52
CA ARG A 583 -17.74 -30.24 18.83
C ARG A 583 -17.66 -29.90 17.32
N PRO A 584 -16.79 -29.00 16.82
CA PRO A 584 -16.77 -28.67 15.38
C PRO A 584 -16.27 -29.81 14.49
N LEU A 585 -15.23 -30.54 14.92
CA LEU A 585 -14.56 -31.55 14.08
C LEU A 585 -15.42 -32.81 13.86
N LEU A 586 -16.27 -33.18 14.83
CA LEU A 586 -17.22 -34.29 14.68
C LEU A 586 -18.37 -33.95 13.72
N VAL A 587 -18.89 -32.72 13.76
CA VAL A 587 -19.95 -32.25 12.85
C VAL A 587 -19.44 -32.17 11.41
N VAL A 588 -18.25 -31.60 11.19
CA VAL A 588 -17.64 -31.53 9.84
C VAL A 588 -17.31 -32.93 9.29
N SER A 589 -16.84 -33.84 10.13
CA SER A 589 -16.57 -35.23 9.72
C SER A 589 -17.84 -36.01 9.36
N ALA A 590 -18.94 -35.78 10.06
CA ALA A 590 -20.24 -36.37 9.74
C ALA A 590 -20.86 -35.78 8.46
N ALA A 591 -20.76 -34.45 8.28
CA ALA A 591 -21.24 -33.76 7.08
C ALA A 591 -20.50 -34.22 5.81
N LEU A 592 -19.18 -34.39 5.87
CA LEU A 592 -18.38 -34.90 4.74
C LEU A 592 -18.66 -36.37 4.40
N ALA A 593 -19.09 -37.17 5.39
CA ALA A 593 -19.56 -38.55 5.16
C ALA A 593 -20.94 -38.56 4.49
N LEU A 594 -21.86 -37.67 4.88
CA LEU A 594 -23.17 -37.50 4.25
C LEU A 594 -23.05 -36.98 2.80
N TRP A 595 -22.21 -35.97 2.58
CA TRP A 595 -22.00 -35.36 1.25
C TRP A 595 -21.44 -36.36 0.23
N ARG A 596 -20.50 -37.22 0.65
CA ARG A 596 -20.00 -38.33 -0.16
C ARG A 596 -21.02 -39.44 -0.41
N TRP A 597 -22.02 -39.59 0.44
CA TRP A 597 -23.12 -40.54 0.22
C TRP A 597 -24.09 -40.01 -0.84
N CYS A 598 -24.50 -38.73 -0.73
CA CYS A 598 -25.39 -38.09 -1.71
C CYS A 598 -24.79 -38.01 -3.13
N TRP A 599 -23.47 -37.86 -3.27
CA TRP A 599 -22.83 -37.83 -4.59
C TRP A 599 -22.66 -39.23 -5.23
N ALA A 600 -22.88 -40.31 -4.48
CA ALA A 600 -22.68 -41.69 -4.94
C ALA A 600 -23.97 -42.40 -5.44
N THR A 601 -25.14 -41.76 -5.35
CA THR A 601 -26.46 -42.38 -5.61
C THR A 601 -27.29 -41.60 -6.65
N GLY A 602 -26.68 -41.24 -7.78
CA GLY A 602 -27.21 -40.23 -8.72
C GLY A 602 -28.59 -40.49 -9.36
N ALA A 603 -29.27 -39.39 -9.68
CA ALA A 603 -30.50 -39.29 -10.48
C ALA A 603 -30.53 -37.92 -11.23
N PRO A 604 -31.32 -37.73 -12.30
CA PRO A 604 -30.89 -36.94 -13.48
C PRO A 604 -31.52 -35.55 -13.67
N ALA A 605 -31.16 -34.93 -14.81
CA ALA A 605 -31.45 -33.58 -15.28
C ALA A 605 -32.92 -33.27 -15.65
N ASP A 606 -33.25 -31.97 -15.77
CA ASP A 606 -33.78 -31.35 -17.02
C ASP A 606 -34.13 -29.85 -16.83
N SER A 607 -33.40 -28.92 -17.46
CA SER A 607 -33.93 -27.63 -18.02
C SER A 607 -32.84 -26.69 -18.60
N ALA A 608 -32.72 -26.69 -19.93
CA ALA A 608 -32.25 -25.61 -20.83
C ALA A 608 -33.04 -25.79 -22.16
N PRO A 609 -32.96 -24.96 -23.23
CA PRO A 609 -32.22 -23.71 -23.51
C PRO A 609 -33.27 -22.55 -23.69
N PRO A 610 -33.34 -21.65 -24.72
CA PRO A 610 -32.37 -21.11 -25.70
C PRO A 610 -32.37 -19.56 -25.88
N GLY A 611 -31.48 -19.04 -26.75
CA GLY A 611 -31.62 -17.70 -27.36
C GLY A 611 -30.29 -17.01 -27.73
N ALA A 612 -29.86 -17.06 -28.99
CA ALA A 612 -28.64 -16.42 -29.48
C ALA A 612 -28.92 -15.34 -30.54
N GLY A 613 -28.13 -14.25 -30.59
CA GLY A 613 -28.17 -13.31 -31.72
C GLY A 613 -27.37 -12.01 -31.58
N ALA A 614 -26.55 -11.72 -32.60
CA ALA A 614 -25.98 -10.41 -32.98
C ALA A 614 -25.01 -9.69 -31.99
N GLY A 615 -23.70 -9.89 -32.21
CA GLY A 615 -22.63 -9.13 -31.54
C GLY A 615 -21.20 -9.35 -32.07
N ALA A 616 -21.00 -10.35 -32.93
CA ALA A 616 -19.70 -10.67 -33.53
C ALA A 616 -19.23 -9.56 -34.50
N GLY A 617 -18.44 -8.62 -33.99
CA GLY A 617 -17.89 -7.52 -34.79
C GLY A 617 -16.93 -6.55 -34.10
N ARG A 618 -16.63 -6.70 -32.79
CA ARG A 618 -15.76 -5.77 -32.04
C ARG A 618 -14.50 -6.39 -31.42
N ASP A 619 -14.39 -7.71 -31.27
CA ASP A 619 -13.25 -8.32 -30.56
C ASP A 619 -11.99 -8.59 -31.40
N MET A 620 -12.07 -8.53 -32.74
CA MET A 620 -10.95 -8.92 -33.62
C MET A 620 -9.94 -7.80 -33.96
N ARG A 621 -10.03 -6.62 -33.34
CA ARG A 621 -8.96 -5.58 -33.42
C ARG A 621 -7.96 -5.64 -32.25
N ARG A 622 -8.23 -6.40 -31.19
CA ARG A 622 -7.45 -6.38 -29.95
C ARG A 622 -6.16 -7.21 -29.97
N MET A 623 -6.04 -8.22 -30.82
CA MET A 623 -4.91 -9.17 -30.77
C MET A 623 -3.73 -8.90 -31.72
N GLY A 624 -3.83 -7.92 -32.63
CA GLY A 624 -2.69 -7.50 -33.47
C GLY A 624 -1.86 -6.35 -32.88
N ILE A 625 -2.41 -5.61 -31.91
CA ILE A 625 -1.80 -4.41 -31.33
C ILE A 625 -1.03 -4.73 -30.04
N LEU A 626 -1.33 -5.88 -29.41
CA LEU A 626 -0.69 -6.37 -28.19
C LEU A 626 0.84 -6.52 -28.28
N HIS A 627 1.43 -6.55 -29.48
CA HIS A 627 2.87 -6.76 -29.65
C HIS A 627 3.75 -5.51 -29.70
N LEU A 628 3.13 -4.34 -29.79
CA LEU A 628 3.80 -3.07 -29.46
C LEU A 628 3.43 -2.56 -28.07
N LEU A 629 2.34 -3.09 -27.50
CA LEU A 629 1.99 -2.96 -26.08
C LEU A 629 2.91 -3.78 -25.18
N SER A 630 3.19 -5.04 -25.53
CA SER A 630 4.09 -5.93 -24.76
C SER A 630 5.41 -5.23 -24.44
N TRP A 631 5.94 -4.51 -25.44
CA TRP A 631 7.18 -3.73 -25.41
C TRP A 631 7.26 -2.56 -24.42
N TRP A 632 6.12 -2.09 -23.94
CA TRP A 632 6.05 -1.04 -22.92
C TRP A 632 5.44 -1.57 -21.62
N CYS A 633 4.70 -2.70 -21.67
CA CYS A 633 4.20 -3.39 -20.49
C CYS A 633 5.29 -3.98 -19.59
N THR A 634 6.53 -4.11 -20.08
CA THR A 634 7.68 -4.41 -19.20
C THR A 634 8.05 -3.25 -18.29
N ILE A 635 7.76 -2.00 -18.67
CA ILE A 635 7.89 -0.83 -17.80
C ILE A 635 6.73 -0.81 -16.77
N THR A 636 5.57 -1.36 -17.13
CA THR A 636 4.40 -1.41 -16.24
C THR A 636 4.42 -2.55 -15.22
N SER A 637 5.45 -3.41 -15.21
CA SER A 637 5.54 -4.53 -14.26
C SER A 637 5.90 -4.13 -12.82
N ALA A 638 6.31 -2.87 -12.58
CA ALA A 638 7.05 -2.50 -11.36
C ALA A 638 6.65 -1.17 -10.69
N LEU A 639 5.74 -0.35 -11.24
CA LEU A 639 5.51 1.03 -10.77
C LEU A 639 4.03 1.45 -10.82
N VAL A 640 3.27 1.37 -9.71
CA VAL A 640 1.93 1.96 -9.56
C VAL A 640 1.66 2.50 -8.14
N ALA A 641 1.66 3.84 -7.96
CA ALA A 641 1.64 4.61 -6.68
C ALA A 641 0.26 4.66 -5.93
N PRO A 642 0.05 5.44 -4.80
CA PRO A 642 0.08 6.93 -4.80
C PRO A 642 0.53 7.75 -3.53
N GLU A 643 0.90 9.03 -3.78
CA GLU A 643 0.76 10.31 -3.01
C GLU A 643 1.60 10.71 -1.76
N ILE A 644 1.75 12.04 -1.50
CA ILE A 644 1.70 12.75 -0.18
C ILE A 644 1.27 14.26 -0.33
N SER A 645 0.63 14.86 0.69
CA SER A 645 -0.21 16.09 0.77
C SER A 645 0.19 17.52 0.30
N VAL A 646 -0.85 18.35 0.08
CA VAL A 646 -0.99 19.83 0.26
C VAL A 646 -1.64 20.15 1.65
N PRO A 647 -2.05 21.38 2.05
CA PRO A 647 -3.18 21.55 2.96
C PRO A 647 -4.44 21.28 2.12
N ARG A 648 -4.97 20.06 2.26
CA ARG A 648 -5.57 19.40 1.09
C ARG A 648 -7.03 19.90 0.82
N CYS A 649 -7.84 20.32 1.82
CA CYS A 649 -9.28 20.64 1.63
C CYS A 649 -9.62 22.14 1.44
N GLY A 650 -10.70 22.43 0.71
CA GLY A 650 -11.23 23.79 0.51
C GLY A 650 -12.12 23.93 -0.73
N VAL A 651 -12.53 25.16 -1.07
CA VAL A 651 -13.27 25.44 -2.33
C VAL A 651 -12.27 25.78 -3.45
N SER A 652 -12.36 25.06 -4.56
CA SER A 652 -11.52 25.24 -5.75
C SER A 652 -11.90 26.48 -6.57
N ARG A 653 -10.98 26.93 -7.44
CA ARG A 653 -11.22 28.05 -8.37
C ARG A 653 -12.39 27.83 -9.35
N ASP A 654 -12.79 26.59 -9.60
CA ASP A 654 -13.96 26.23 -10.42
C ASP A 654 -15.24 25.99 -9.60
N GLY A 655 -15.27 26.34 -8.32
CA GLY A 655 -16.48 26.30 -7.48
C GLY A 655 -16.85 24.93 -6.94
N ARG A 656 -15.88 24.01 -6.82
CA ARG A 656 -16.09 22.70 -6.17
C ARG A 656 -15.59 22.72 -4.74
N PHE A 657 -16.31 22.10 -3.82
CA PHE A 657 -15.72 21.70 -2.56
C PHE A 657 -14.82 20.49 -2.82
N VAL A 658 -13.57 20.60 -2.39
CA VAL A 658 -12.53 19.58 -2.43
C VAL A 658 -12.32 19.16 -0.98
N SER A 659 -12.72 17.93 -0.67
CA SER A 659 -12.54 17.32 0.65
C SER A 659 -11.36 16.38 0.59
N ASP A 660 -10.65 16.31 1.71
CA ASP A 660 -9.52 15.42 1.85
C ASP A 660 -10.05 14.03 1.96
N SER A 661 -9.78 13.23 0.94
CA SER A 661 -10.23 11.87 1.04
C SER A 661 -9.44 11.16 2.13
N TRP A 662 -10.16 10.25 2.74
CA TRP A 662 -9.77 9.24 3.70
C TRP A 662 -8.72 8.24 3.17
N LEU A 663 -7.98 8.59 2.12
CA LEU A 663 -6.83 7.87 1.55
C LEU A 663 -5.92 8.82 0.76
N ARG A 664 -4.62 8.53 0.76
CA ARG A 664 -3.68 9.02 -0.27
C ARG A 664 -4.17 8.66 -1.68
N GLY A 665 -4.11 9.62 -2.60
CA GLY A 665 -4.33 9.45 -4.04
C GLY A 665 -5.80 9.56 -4.46
N ILE A 666 -6.70 9.75 -3.50
CA ILE A 666 -8.12 9.93 -3.75
C ILE A 666 -8.48 11.32 -3.23
N VAL A 667 -9.39 11.98 -3.94
CA VAL A 667 -9.96 13.27 -3.56
C VAL A 667 -11.46 13.14 -3.72
N TRP A 668 -12.21 13.39 -2.64
CA TRP A 668 -13.65 13.55 -2.79
C TRP A 668 -13.90 14.99 -3.19
N SER A 669 -14.55 15.22 -4.33
CA SER A 669 -14.94 16.57 -4.71
C SER A 669 -16.36 16.59 -5.23
N ALA A 670 -17.09 17.63 -4.86
CA ALA A 670 -18.43 17.90 -5.35
C ALA A 670 -18.53 19.37 -5.77
N GLU A 671 -19.21 19.60 -6.88
CA GLU A 671 -19.61 20.95 -7.27
C GLU A 671 -20.60 21.49 -6.23
N ILE A 672 -20.37 22.72 -5.76
CA ILE A 672 -21.22 23.38 -4.76
C ILE A 672 -21.89 24.61 -5.33
N LYS A 673 -23.12 24.86 -4.87
CA LYS A 673 -23.85 26.12 -5.09
C LYS A 673 -23.29 27.23 -4.21
N GLY A 674 -22.76 26.87 -3.04
CA GLY A 674 -22.12 27.76 -2.07
C GLY A 674 -21.91 27.10 -0.72
N VAL A 675 -21.17 27.80 0.14
CA VAL A 675 -21.02 27.47 1.57
C VAL A 675 -22.17 28.10 2.33
N VAL A 676 -22.86 27.33 3.16
CA VAL A 676 -24.07 27.73 3.92
C VAL A 676 -23.72 28.16 5.34
N ARG A 677 -22.77 27.48 5.97
CA ARG A 677 -22.20 27.80 7.29
C ARG A 677 -20.75 27.34 7.33
N ASP A 678 -19.88 28.14 7.91
CA ASP A 678 -18.47 27.84 8.14
C ASP A 678 -18.12 28.47 9.49
N VAL A 679 -17.97 27.64 10.52
CA VAL A 679 -17.77 28.06 11.91
C VAL A 679 -16.85 27.08 12.64
N ARG A 680 -16.07 27.57 13.60
CA ARG A 680 -15.24 26.71 14.47
C ARG A 680 -15.87 26.65 15.86
N SER A 681 -16.14 25.44 16.35
CA SER A 681 -16.62 25.20 17.72
C SER A 681 -15.44 25.13 18.70
N GLU A 682 -15.72 24.79 19.95
CA GLU A 682 -14.67 24.46 20.94
C GLU A 682 -13.92 23.16 20.58
N PHE A 683 -14.53 22.26 19.80
CA PHE A 683 -14.03 20.92 19.55
C PHE A 683 -13.47 20.73 18.13
N GLN A 684 -14.11 21.28 17.10
CA GLN A 684 -13.76 21.05 15.69
C GLN A 684 -14.20 22.20 14.76
N HIS A 685 -13.75 22.16 13.50
CA HIS A 685 -14.21 23.04 12.42
C HIS A 685 -15.46 22.45 11.76
N ILE A 686 -16.53 23.23 11.64
CA ILE A 686 -17.85 22.82 11.15
C ILE A 686 -18.18 23.59 9.86
N THR A 687 -18.24 22.88 8.74
CA THR A 687 -18.62 23.44 7.44
C THR A 687 -19.89 22.76 6.91
N VAL A 688 -20.85 23.54 6.45
CA VAL A 688 -22.07 23.08 5.78
C VAL A 688 -22.09 23.68 4.37
N VAL A 689 -22.19 22.83 3.35
CA VAL A 689 -22.22 23.26 1.93
C VAL A 689 -23.47 22.77 1.23
N ASP A 690 -23.99 23.56 0.29
CA ASP A 690 -25.04 23.12 -0.63
C ASP A 690 -24.39 22.54 -1.88
N THR A 691 -24.36 21.21 -2.01
CA THR A 691 -23.84 20.56 -3.23
C THR A 691 -24.85 20.69 -4.38
N VAL A 692 -24.36 20.58 -5.61
CA VAL A 692 -25.22 20.54 -6.80
C VAL A 692 -26.03 19.24 -6.86
N SER A 693 -25.43 18.10 -6.51
CA SER A 693 -25.98 16.77 -6.81
C SER A 693 -26.47 15.95 -5.61
N LEU A 694 -25.92 16.16 -4.41
CA LEU A 694 -26.17 15.34 -3.21
C LEU A 694 -27.01 16.06 -2.13
N GLY A 695 -27.48 17.28 -2.41
CA GLY A 695 -28.16 18.13 -1.43
C GLY A 695 -27.17 18.85 -0.51
N ARG A 696 -27.64 19.26 0.66
CA ARG A 696 -26.79 19.85 1.70
C ARG A 696 -25.90 18.78 2.33
N ALA A 697 -24.68 19.17 2.70
CA ALA A 697 -23.67 18.28 3.25
C ALA A 697 -22.98 18.90 4.48
N LEU A 698 -22.72 18.07 5.49
CA LEU A 698 -22.00 18.43 6.73
C LEU A 698 -20.57 17.88 6.69
N ILE A 699 -19.61 18.74 6.99
CA ILE A 699 -18.17 18.47 6.96
C ILE A 699 -17.58 18.91 8.31
N LEU A 700 -16.84 18.03 8.98
CA LEU A 700 -16.17 18.28 10.26
C LEU A 700 -14.66 18.11 10.09
N ASP A 701 -13.86 19.11 10.48
CA ASP A 701 -12.40 19.18 10.30
C ASP A 701 -11.93 18.79 8.87
N GLY A 702 -12.68 19.25 7.85
CA GLY A 702 -12.40 18.98 6.43
C GLY A 702 -12.86 17.60 5.93
N ALA A 703 -13.40 16.76 6.81
CA ALA A 703 -13.88 15.42 6.52
C ALA A 703 -15.42 15.37 6.41
N LEU A 704 -15.93 14.91 5.28
CA LEU A 704 -17.35 14.87 4.95
C LEU A 704 -18.10 13.79 5.77
N GLN A 705 -19.03 14.22 6.63
CA GLN A 705 -19.77 13.31 7.51
C GLN A 705 -21.06 12.78 6.86
N CYS A 706 -21.87 13.64 6.25
CA CYS A 706 -23.14 13.21 5.65
C CYS A 706 -23.63 14.18 4.57
N ALA A 707 -24.53 13.71 3.69
CA ALA A 707 -25.31 14.56 2.80
C ALA A 707 -26.76 14.06 2.67
N GLU A 708 -27.69 14.99 2.43
CA GLU A 708 -29.14 14.74 2.45
C GLU A 708 -29.63 13.62 1.52
N ARG A 709 -28.98 13.40 0.37
CA ARG A 709 -29.39 12.37 -0.60
C ARG A 709 -28.75 10.99 -0.39
N ASP A 710 -28.03 10.80 0.71
CA ASP A 710 -27.18 9.63 0.93
C ASP A 710 -27.26 9.05 2.34
N GLU A 711 -27.49 9.90 3.34
CA GLU A 711 -27.45 9.56 4.77
C GLU A 711 -28.35 8.38 5.19
N ALA A 712 -29.49 8.16 4.52
CA ALA A 712 -30.41 7.06 4.83
C ALA A 712 -29.73 5.69 4.74
N GLY A 713 -28.82 5.51 3.77
CA GLY A 713 -28.08 4.26 3.59
C GLY A 713 -27.09 3.95 4.71
N TYR A 714 -26.80 4.91 5.59
CA TYR A 714 -26.05 4.73 6.84
C TYR A 714 -27.00 4.64 8.05
N HIS A 715 -27.90 5.63 8.24
CA HIS A 715 -28.72 5.72 9.45
C HIS A 715 -29.80 4.64 9.58
N GLU A 716 -30.44 4.21 8.49
CA GLU A 716 -31.43 3.12 8.53
C GLU A 716 -30.78 1.83 9.05
N PHE A 717 -29.54 1.56 8.65
CA PHE A 717 -28.78 0.40 9.10
C PHE A 717 -28.28 0.54 10.55
N LEU A 718 -27.92 1.75 10.99
CA LEU A 718 -27.52 2.01 12.38
C LEU A 718 -28.69 1.84 13.36
N ALA A 719 -29.89 2.24 12.95
CA ALA A 719 -31.09 2.17 13.77
C ALA A 719 -31.84 0.82 13.68
N HIS A 720 -32.11 0.30 12.49
CA HIS A 720 -33.12 -0.75 12.31
C HIS A 720 -32.57 -2.17 12.47
N VAL A 721 -31.32 -2.42 12.08
CA VAL A 721 -30.66 -3.71 12.29
C VAL A 721 -30.67 -4.14 13.77
N PRO A 722 -30.33 -3.30 14.77
CA PRO A 722 -30.51 -3.69 16.16
C PRO A 722 -31.98 -3.79 16.55
N LEU A 723 -32.86 -2.90 16.11
CA LEU A 723 -34.24 -2.86 16.62
C LEU A 723 -35.15 -3.98 16.08
N LEU A 724 -34.94 -4.43 14.84
CA LEU A 724 -35.74 -5.47 14.20
C LEU A 724 -35.15 -6.89 14.33
N ARG A 725 -33.97 -7.03 14.95
CA ARG A 725 -33.37 -8.34 15.22
C ARG A 725 -34.29 -9.26 16.03
N ARG A 726 -34.09 -10.56 15.84
CA ARG A 726 -34.68 -11.62 16.66
C ARG A 726 -34.49 -11.31 18.13
N GLY A 727 -35.61 -11.30 18.85
CA GLY A 727 -35.60 -11.20 20.29
C GLY A 727 -35.09 -9.86 20.83
N ALA A 728 -35.09 -8.80 20.01
CA ALA A 728 -35.15 -7.43 20.51
C ALA A 728 -36.34 -7.29 21.49
N PRO A 729 -36.23 -6.49 22.57
CA PRO A 729 -37.38 -6.17 23.39
C PRO A 729 -38.44 -5.44 22.55
N ARG A 730 -39.72 -5.74 22.77
CA ARG A 730 -40.82 -5.30 21.89
C ARG A 730 -41.76 -4.27 22.53
N ARG A 731 -41.36 -3.64 23.63
CA ARG A 731 -42.03 -2.55 24.37
C ARG A 731 -41.01 -1.84 25.26
N GLU A 732 -41.30 -0.59 25.62
CA GLU A 732 -40.58 0.16 26.68
C GLU A 732 -39.05 0.23 26.45
N LEU A 733 -38.66 0.34 25.16
CA LEU A 733 -37.26 0.41 24.76
C LEU A 733 -36.69 1.78 25.14
N ARG A 734 -35.61 1.76 25.93
CA ARG A 734 -34.81 2.95 26.24
C ARG A 734 -33.50 2.92 25.47
N VAL A 735 -33.23 3.99 24.73
CA VAL A 735 -32.07 4.10 23.84
C VAL A 735 -31.13 5.21 24.33
N LEU A 736 -29.82 4.97 24.24
CA LEU A 736 -28.79 5.98 24.34
C LEU A 736 -28.11 6.11 22.97
N ILE A 737 -27.75 7.31 22.55
CA ILE A 737 -26.93 7.60 21.38
C ILE A 737 -25.75 8.42 21.88
N VAL A 738 -24.53 8.05 21.50
CA VAL A 738 -23.29 8.74 21.87
C VAL A 738 -22.61 9.21 20.60
N GLY A 739 -22.47 10.52 20.42
CA GLY A 739 -22.34 11.15 19.11
C GLY A 739 -23.72 11.29 18.44
N GLY A 740 -23.73 11.25 17.11
CA GLY A 740 -24.96 11.36 16.29
C GLY A 740 -25.54 12.76 16.26
N GLY A 741 -24.72 13.80 16.51
CA GLY A 741 -25.16 15.19 16.58
C GLY A 741 -25.83 15.74 15.31
N ASP A 742 -25.71 15.05 14.17
CA ASP A 742 -26.47 15.37 12.95
C ASP A 742 -27.97 14.99 13.05
N GLY A 743 -28.34 14.09 13.97
CA GLY A 743 -29.72 13.69 14.28
C GLY A 743 -30.30 12.55 13.43
N GLY A 744 -29.63 12.11 12.36
CA GLY A 744 -30.18 11.14 11.40
C GLY A 744 -30.54 9.80 12.04
N VAL A 745 -29.68 9.26 12.91
CA VAL A 745 -29.99 8.01 13.64
C VAL A 745 -31.11 8.18 14.67
N ALA A 746 -31.24 9.34 15.33
CA ALA A 746 -32.33 9.58 16.27
C ALA A 746 -33.69 9.61 15.56
N ARG A 747 -33.74 10.25 14.39
CA ARG A 747 -34.90 10.24 13.48
C ARG A 747 -35.32 8.81 13.13
N GLU A 748 -34.38 7.94 12.78
CA GLU A 748 -34.68 6.54 12.42
C GLU A 748 -35.13 5.69 13.61
N ILE A 749 -34.50 5.84 14.77
CA ILE A 749 -34.87 5.08 15.97
C ILE A 749 -36.28 5.44 16.44
N LEU A 750 -36.67 6.72 16.37
CA LEU A 750 -38.00 7.16 16.77
C LEU A 750 -39.14 6.71 15.83
N ARG A 751 -38.84 6.20 14.63
CA ARG A 751 -39.86 5.53 13.78
C ARG A 751 -40.46 4.29 14.46
N HIS A 752 -39.75 3.67 15.41
CA HIS A 752 -40.23 2.49 16.14
C HIS A 752 -41.19 2.91 17.29
N PRO A 753 -42.48 2.51 17.27
CA PRO A 753 -43.43 2.86 18.32
C PRO A 753 -43.16 2.13 19.65
N GLU A 754 -42.34 1.07 19.63
CA GLU A 754 -41.85 0.39 20.84
C GLU A 754 -40.82 1.21 21.65
N VAL A 755 -40.24 2.27 21.06
CA VAL A 755 -39.29 3.17 21.72
C VAL A 755 -40.03 4.16 22.61
N GLU A 756 -39.71 4.10 23.90
CA GLU A 756 -40.25 4.97 24.95
C GLU A 756 -39.40 6.22 25.12
N HIS A 757 -38.07 6.09 25.04
CA HIS A 757 -37.14 7.20 25.28
C HIS A 757 -35.82 7.02 24.55
N VAL A 758 -35.28 8.12 24.01
CA VAL A 758 -33.98 8.23 23.37
C VAL A 758 -33.21 9.36 24.05
N THR A 759 -32.04 9.07 24.61
CA THR A 759 -31.08 10.09 25.06
C THR A 759 -29.99 10.22 24.01
N LEU A 760 -29.79 11.38 23.40
CA LEU A 760 -28.67 11.68 22.50
C LEU A 760 -27.63 12.49 23.26
N VAL A 761 -26.37 12.03 23.25
CA VAL A 761 -25.25 12.65 23.97
C VAL A 761 -24.16 13.00 22.98
N ASP A 762 -24.02 14.28 22.66
CA ASP A 762 -22.90 14.80 21.87
C ASP A 762 -22.09 15.80 22.68
N ILE A 763 -20.78 15.86 22.45
CA ILE A 763 -19.89 16.81 23.13
C ILE A 763 -19.99 18.20 22.48
N ASP A 764 -20.26 18.27 21.18
CA ASP A 764 -20.23 19.50 20.40
C ASP A 764 -21.63 19.99 20.04
N ARG A 765 -22.15 20.90 20.88
CA ARG A 765 -23.38 21.64 20.61
C ARG A 765 -23.39 22.31 19.24
N GLY A 766 -22.24 22.75 18.72
CA GLY A 766 -22.15 23.40 17.41
C GLY A 766 -22.58 22.50 16.25
N VAL A 767 -22.34 21.18 16.36
CA VAL A 767 -22.77 20.20 15.35
C VAL A 767 -24.29 20.04 15.38
N VAL A 768 -24.85 19.85 16.59
CA VAL A 768 -26.31 19.73 16.80
C VAL A 768 -27.05 20.97 16.34
N ASP A 769 -26.60 22.17 16.73
CA ASP A 769 -27.24 23.42 16.34
C ASP A 769 -27.07 23.67 14.81
N ALA A 770 -25.99 23.21 14.17
CA ALA A 770 -25.83 23.26 12.71
C ALA A 770 -26.76 22.30 11.96
N ALA A 771 -26.92 21.06 12.43
CA ALA A 771 -27.80 20.09 11.81
C ALA A 771 -29.28 20.47 11.99
N ARG A 772 -29.68 20.86 13.21
CA ARG A 772 -31.03 21.37 13.54
C ARG A 772 -31.42 22.58 12.69
N ASP A 773 -30.53 23.56 12.57
CA ASP A 773 -30.82 24.79 11.82
C ASP A 773 -30.90 24.55 10.31
N LEU A 774 -30.04 23.67 9.77
CA LEU A 774 -29.73 23.66 8.33
C LEU A 774 -30.04 22.36 7.61
N MET A 775 -30.17 21.21 8.27
CA MET A 775 -30.31 19.90 7.62
C MET A 775 -31.67 19.26 7.96
N PRO A 776 -32.79 19.83 7.47
CA PRO A 776 -34.15 19.41 7.84
C PRO A 776 -34.50 17.98 7.41
N THR A 777 -33.71 17.37 6.51
CA THR A 777 -33.80 15.95 6.19
C THR A 777 -33.39 15.10 7.39
N LEU A 778 -32.20 15.34 7.95
CA LEU A 778 -31.63 14.64 9.10
C LEU A 778 -32.32 15.02 10.42
N TRP A 779 -32.51 16.33 10.61
CA TRP A 779 -33.13 16.92 11.79
C TRP A 779 -34.47 17.60 11.42
N PRO A 780 -35.53 16.84 11.11
CA PRO A 780 -36.84 17.42 10.82
C PRO A 780 -37.43 18.05 12.08
N ALA A 781 -38.27 19.08 11.93
CA ALA A 781 -38.91 19.76 13.07
C ALA A 781 -39.77 18.84 13.95
N SER A 782 -40.21 17.68 13.43
CA SER A 782 -40.88 16.63 14.21
C SER A 782 -39.95 15.92 15.20
N LEU A 783 -38.63 15.92 14.97
CA LEU A 783 -37.63 15.30 15.85
C LEU A 783 -37.49 16.10 17.16
N ASP A 784 -37.39 17.44 17.08
CA ASP A 784 -37.40 18.31 18.27
C ASP A 784 -38.75 18.31 19.00
N ALA A 785 -39.84 17.98 18.31
CA ALA A 785 -41.17 17.91 18.89
C ALA A 785 -41.53 16.55 19.49
N ASP A 786 -40.73 15.50 19.25
CA ASP A 786 -40.95 14.17 19.81
C ASP A 786 -40.48 14.12 21.25
N ALA A 787 -41.42 14.17 22.20
CA ALA A 787 -41.16 14.18 23.64
C ALA A 787 -40.42 12.93 24.17
N ARG A 788 -40.14 11.94 23.31
CA ARG A 788 -39.31 10.78 23.64
C ARG A 788 -37.81 11.07 23.51
N LEU A 789 -37.40 12.09 22.76
CA LEU A 789 -35.99 12.49 22.59
C LEU A 789 -35.56 13.50 23.67
N ASP A 790 -34.40 13.24 24.26
CA ASP A 790 -33.65 14.19 25.10
C ASP A 790 -32.24 14.36 24.54
N VAL A 791 -31.73 15.60 24.48
CA VAL A 791 -30.44 15.94 23.87
C VAL A 791 -29.54 16.58 24.92
N VAL A 792 -28.47 15.87 25.27
CA VAL A 792 -27.55 16.20 26.36
C VAL A 792 -26.19 16.57 25.77
N PHE A 793 -25.66 17.73 26.17
CA PHE A 793 -24.34 18.18 25.74
C PHE A 793 -23.28 17.78 26.78
N ALA A 794 -22.54 16.70 26.52
CA ALA A 794 -21.57 16.12 27.45
C ALA A 794 -20.55 15.20 26.76
N ASP A 795 -19.41 14.95 27.42
CA ASP A 795 -18.47 13.91 26.99
C ASP A 795 -19.13 12.52 27.11
N GLY A 796 -19.20 11.79 25.99
CA GLY A 796 -19.84 10.49 25.91
C GLY A 796 -19.17 9.41 26.77
N CYS A 797 -17.86 9.47 26.96
CA CYS A 797 -17.12 8.56 27.82
C CYS A 797 -17.46 8.79 29.30
N GLU A 798 -17.52 10.04 29.75
CA GLU A 798 -17.92 10.39 31.11
C GLU A 798 -19.38 10.08 31.38
N PHE A 799 -20.28 10.42 30.45
CA PHE A 799 -21.72 10.14 30.57
C PHE A 799 -21.99 8.63 30.71
N VAL A 800 -21.37 7.78 29.89
CA VAL A 800 -21.50 6.31 29.99
C VAL A 800 -20.85 5.74 31.25
N ARG A 801 -19.79 6.37 31.78
CA ARG A 801 -19.20 5.97 33.09
C ARG A 801 -20.11 6.34 34.26
N ALA A 802 -20.78 7.49 34.20
CA ALA A 802 -21.72 7.95 35.23
C ALA A 802 -23.11 7.28 35.13
N SER A 803 -23.47 6.73 33.96
CA SER A 803 -24.75 6.07 33.71
C SER A 803 -24.97 4.83 34.60
N PRO A 804 -26.14 4.70 35.25
CA PRO A 804 -26.53 3.50 35.98
C PRO A 804 -26.44 2.19 35.20
N ASP A 805 -26.16 1.11 35.93
CA ASP A 805 -26.12 -0.26 35.42
C ASP A 805 -27.52 -0.69 34.92
N SER A 806 -27.55 -1.41 33.79
CA SER A 806 -28.77 -1.93 33.17
C SER A 806 -29.90 -0.92 32.95
N GLN A 807 -29.56 0.27 32.45
CA GLN A 807 -30.50 1.34 32.13
C GLN A 807 -31.12 1.24 30.72
N TYR A 808 -30.37 0.79 29.71
CA TYR A 808 -30.71 0.93 28.29
C TYR A 808 -30.89 -0.41 27.56
N ASP A 809 -31.79 -0.46 26.59
CA ASP A 809 -32.04 -1.63 25.72
C ASP A 809 -31.24 -1.57 24.41
N LEU A 810 -30.92 -0.35 23.96
CA LEU A 810 -30.00 -0.09 22.86
C LEU A 810 -29.06 1.06 23.26
N VAL A 811 -27.78 0.95 22.94
CA VAL A 811 -26.86 2.09 22.90
C VAL A 811 -26.26 2.18 21.51
N VAL A 812 -26.36 3.34 20.87
CA VAL A 812 -25.68 3.61 19.60
C VAL A 812 -24.44 4.47 19.88
N VAL A 813 -23.34 4.17 19.21
CA VAL A 813 -22.12 4.99 19.20
C VAL A 813 -21.93 5.47 17.76
N ASP A 814 -22.33 6.70 17.51
CA ASP A 814 -22.32 7.36 16.21
C ASP A 814 -21.30 8.52 16.23
N ALA A 815 -20.05 8.16 16.51
CA ALA A 815 -18.97 9.10 16.76
C ALA A 815 -18.08 9.26 15.52
N SER A 816 -17.42 10.41 15.41
CA SER A 816 -16.33 10.61 14.47
C SER A 816 -15.14 9.69 14.78
N ASP A 817 -14.31 9.45 13.76
CA ASP A 817 -13.14 8.58 13.87
C ASP A 817 -12.15 9.00 14.98
N PRO A 818 -11.31 8.08 15.49
CA PRO A 818 -10.47 8.32 16.68
C PRO A 818 -9.33 9.35 16.47
N ILE A 819 -9.69 10.63 16.39
CA ILE A 819 -8.84 11.82 16.36
C ILE A 819 -9.27 12.75 17.51
N GLY A 820 -8.31 13.48 18.09
CA GLY A 820 -8.59 14.50 19.11
C GLY A 820 -9.41 13.94 20.28
N PRO A 821 -10.58 14.52 20.61
CA PRO A 821 -11.42 14.03 21.72
C PRO A 821 -12.01 12.62 21.46
N GLY A 822 -12.26 12.25 20.19
CA GLY A 822 -12.91 10.99 19.82
C GLY A 822 -12.13 9.73 20.19
N VAL A 823 -10.81 9.81 20.34
CA VAL A 823 -9.90 8.68 20.66
C VAL A 823 -10.38 7.85 21.86
N GLN A 824 -10.97 8.48 22.88
CA GLN A 824 -11.39 7.79 24.10
C GLN A 824 -12.60 6.86 23.89
N LEU A 825 -13.49 7.17 22.94
CA LEU A 825 -14.68 6.38 22.61
C LEU A 825 -14.34 5.01 21.98
N TYR A 826 -13.06 4.79 21.64
CA TYR A 826 -12.56 3.52 21.11
C TYR A 826 -11.81 2.68 22.14
N ALA A 827 -11.66 3.19 23.38
CA ALA A 827 -10.92 2.53 24.45
C ALA A 827 -11.64 1.28 24.99
N PRO A 828 -10.91 0.22 25.42
CA PRO A 828 -11.53 -0.99 26.00
C PRO A 828 -12.52 -0.69 27.15
N ALA A 829 -12.13 0.20 28.07
CA ALA A 829 -12.93 0.58 29.23
C ALA A 829 -14.24 1.29 28.87
N PHE A 830 -14.35 1.92 27.69
CA PHE A 830 -15.60 2.51 27.22
C PHE A 830 -16.60 1.43 26.84
N TYR A 831 -16.20 0.42 26.05
CA TYR A 831 -17.07 -0.70 25.69
C TYR A 831 -17.50 -1.56 26.90
N GLU A 832 -16.64 -1.69 27.91
CA GLU A 832 -16.99 -2.31 29.20
C GLU A 832 -18.08 -1.51 29.92
N ALA A 833 -17.96 -0.18 29.96
CA ALA A 833 -18.96 0.70 30.55
C ALA A 833 -20.29 0.69 29.75
N LEU A 834 -20.24 0.69 28.42
CA LEU A 834 -21.42 0.52 27.56
C LEU A 834 -22.15 -0.79 27.88
N ARG A 835 -21.42 -1.90 28.02
CA ARG A 835 -22.01 -3.20 28.37
C ARG A 835 -22.71 -3.16 29.72
N ARG A 836 -22.08 -2.52 30.72
CA ARG A 836 -22.63 -2.35 32.08
C ARG A 836 -23.97 -1.61 32.06
N CYS A 837 -24.11 -0.61 31.19
CA CYS A 837 -25.33 0.18 31.04
C CYS A 837 -26.50 -0.57 30.38
N LEU A 838 -26.28 -1.77 29.82
CA LEU A 838 -27.33 -2.50 29.10
C LEU A 838 -28.22 -3.38 29.99
N ARG A 839 -29.52 -3.34 29.70
CA ARG A 839 -30.55 -4.25 30.17
C ARG A 839 -30.34 -5.67 29.60
N PRO A 840 -30.89 -6.72 30.25
CA PRO A 840 -30.88 -8.08 29.69
C PRO A 840 -31.41 -8.10 28.25
N ARG A 841 -30.73 -8.84 27.35
CA ARG A 841 -31.00 -8.89 25.90
C ARG A 841 -30.72 -7.61 25.11
N GLY A 842 -30.33 -6.50 25.76
CA GLY A 842 -30.00 -5.23 25.12
C GLY A 842 -28.78 -5.32 24.18
N ALA A 843 -28.53 -4.27 23.39
CA ALA A 843 -27.42 -4.23 22.44
C ALA A 843 -26.69 -2.88 22.39
N VAL A 844 -25.42 -2.91 21.98
CA VAL A 844 -24.71 -1.75 21.42
C VAL A 844 -24.70 -1.87 19.91
N VAL A 845 -24.86 -0.77 19.18
CA VAL A 845 -24.35 -0.64 17.81
C VAL A 845 -23.33 0.49 17.78
N ALA A 846 -22.27 0.34 17.00
CA ALA A 846 -21.27 1.39 16.83
C ALA A 846 -20.87 1.54 15.36
N GLN A 847 -20.68 2.80 14.93
CA GLN A 847 -19.81 3.21 13.83
C GLN A 847 -18.52 2.38 13.91
N ALA A 848 -18.21 1.67 12.82
CA ALA A 848 -17.02 0.84 12.77
C ALA A 848 -16.14 1.17 11.54
N GLY A 849 -16.41 2.29 10.85
CA GLY A 849 -15.66 2.68 9.66
C GLY A 849 -15.86 1.72 8.48
N SER A 850 -15.24 2.01 7.34
CA SER A 850 -15.15 1.01 6.28
C SER A 850 -14.16 -0.11 6.66
N TYR A 851 -14.49 -1.38 6.39
CA TYR A 851 -13.52 -2.49 6.47
C TYR A 851 -12.46 -2.40 5.36
N TRP A 852 -12.73 -1.56 4.35
CA TRP A 852 -11.88 -1.35 3.19
C TRP A 852 -10.95 -0.15 3.43
N TYR A 853 -11.50 0.96 3.92
CA TYR A 853 -10.76 2.22 4.12
C TYR A 853 -10.22 2.41 5.54
N LEU A 854 -10.92 1.94 6.59
CA LEU A 854 -10.55 2.09 8.01
C LEU A 854 -10.56 0.75 8.79
N PRO A 855 -9.89 -0.31 8.29
CA PRO A 855 -9.95 -1.64 8.90
C PRO A 855 -9.44 -1.68 10.36
N ARG A 856 -8.63 -0.72 10.82
CA ARG A 856 -8.24 -0.70 12.24
C ARG A 856 -9.33 -0.19 13.13
N VAL A 857 -10.05 0.84 12.71
CA VAL A 857 -11.24 1.34 13.40
C VAL A 857 -12.26 0.20 13.51
N PHE A 858 -12.56 -0.48 12.39
CA PHE A 858 -13.48 -1.63 12.31
C PHE A 858 -13.21 -2.71 13.35
N ARG A 859 -11.94 -3.08 13.51
CA ARG A 859 -11.48 -4.08 14.46
C ARG A 859 -11.42 -3.58 15.90
N THR A 860 -11.07 -2.30 16.08
CA THR A 860 -11.04 -1.65 17.39
C THR A 860 -12.44 -1.67 18.00
N VAL A 861 -13.46 -1.38 17.19
CA VAL A 861 -14.87 -1.45 17.59
C VAL A 861 -15.32 -2.89 17.79
N TYR A 862 -15.26 -3.74 16.76
CA TYR A 862 -15.81 -5.10 16.83
C TYR A 862 -15.20 -5.93 17.96
N HIS A 863 -13.88 -5.88 18.12
CA HIS A 863 -13.24 -6.58 19.23
C HIS A 863 -13.30 -5.81 20.54
N GLY A 864 -13.62 -4.52 20.52
CA GLY A 864 -13.81 -3.74 21.74
C GLY A 864 -15.05 -4.23 22.47
N LEU A 865 -16.11 -4.37 21.70
CA LEU A 865 -17.36 -5.02 22.09
C LEU A 865 -17.12 -6.49 22.50
N LYS A 866 -16.34 -7.29 21.75
CA LYS A 866 -16.02 -8.67 22.19
C LYS A 866 -15.18 -8.72 23.47
N ALA A 867 -14.23 -7.80 23.67
CA ALA A 867 -13.36 -7.76 24.84
C ALA A 867 -14.13 -7.33 26.11
N ALA A 868 -15.06 -6.39 25.98
CA ALA A 868 -16.08 -6.09 26.99
C ALA A 868 -16.97 -7.31 27.32
N GLY A 869 -16.89 -8.38 26.51
CA GLY A 869 -17.43 -9.70 26.81
C GLY A 869 -18.86 -9.92 26.31
N PHE A 870 -19.34 -9.09 25.38
CA PHE A 870 -20.64 -9.30 24.74
C PHE A 870 -20.73 -10.71 24.14
N PRO A 871 -21.79 -11.50 24.46
CA PRO A 871 -21.90 -12.89 24.04
C PRO A 871 -22.09 -13.04 22.53
N VAL A 872 -22.74 -12.07 21.88
CA VAL A 872 -22.79 -11.98 20.43
C VAL A 872 -22.29 -10.60 20.00
N VAL A 873 -21.39 -10.59 19.02
CA VAL A 873 -21.01 -9.37 18.29
C VAL A 873 -21.01 -9.73 16.82
N MET A 874 -21.77 -8.97 16.03
CA MET A 874 -21.94 -9.15 14.61
C MET A 874 -21.70 -7.82 13.87
N PRO A 875 -20.68 -7.77 13.02
CA PRO A 875 -20.42 -6.65 12.10
C PRO A 875 -21.38 -6.71 10.91
N TYR A 876 -21.64 -5.58 10.26
CA TYR A 876 -22.43 -5.53 9.03
C TYR A 876 -22.11 -4.29 8.20
N SER A 877 -22.29 -4.42 6.89
CA SER A 877 -22.09 -3.36 5.90
C SER A 877 -23.36 -2.54 5.72
N CYS A 878 -23.20 -1.25 5.49
CA CYS A 878 -24.21 -0.36 4.93
C CYS A 878 -23.58 0.44 3.76
N PHE A 879 -24.37 1.27 3.07
CA PHE A 879 -23.90 2.01 1.89
C PHE A 879 -24.13 3.52 2.04
N SER A 880 -23.10 4.32 1.79
CA SER A 880 -23.15 5.78 1.80
C SER A 880 -22.11 6.32 0.80
N ALA A 881 -22.59 6.88 -0.31
CA ALA A 881 -21.83 7.46 -1.42
C ALA A 881 -21.03 8.73 -1.08
N VAL A 882 -21.29 9.39 0.06
CA VAL A 882 -20.38 10.44 0.55
C VAL A 882 -19.09 9.87 1.12
N TYR A 883 -19.15 8.68 1.72
CA TYR A 883 -17.96 7.97 2.15
C TYR A 883 -17.28 7.30 0.93
N PRO A 884 -15.92 7.23 0.90
CA PRO A 884 -15.20 6.63 -0.22
C PRO A 884 -15.70 5.23 -0.57
N GLY A 885 -15.80 4.96 -1.88
CA GLY A 885 -16.26 3.67 -2.41
C GLY A 885 -17.70 3.30 -2.06
N GLY A 886 -18.46 4.17 -1.37
CA GLY A 886 -19.82 3.91 -0.98
C GLY A 886 -20.00 2.94 0.21
N GLN A 887 -18.96 2.34 0.76
CA GLN A 887 -19.09 1.20 1.68
C GLN A 887 -18.65 1.53 3.11
N TRP A 888 -19.57 1.39 4.06
CA TRP A 888 -19.30 1.63 5.48
C TRP A 888 -19.77 0.49 6.39
N ASN A 889 -19.24 0.36 7.60
CA ASN A 889 -19.64 -0.70 8.52
C ASN A 889 -20.03 -0.22 9.90
N LEU A 890 -20.85 -1.07 10.48
CA LEU A 890 -21.40 -0.98 11.80
C LEU A 890 -21.13 -2.30 12.54
N ALA A 891 -21.12 -2.27 13.87
CA ALA A 891 -20.97 -3.47 14.69
C ALA A 891 -22.06 -3.55 15.76
N CYS A 892 -22.98 -4.50 15.62
CA CYS A 892 -24.03 -4.79 16.60
C CYS A 892 -23.58 -5.85 17.60
N ALA A 893 -23.44 -5.48 18.87
CA ALA A 893 -23.10 -6.33 19.99
C ALA A 893 -24.30 -6.52 20.90
N THR A 894 -24.80 -7.75 21.06
CA THR A 894 -26.01 -8.03 21.85
C THR A 894 -25.67 -8.85 23.09
N LEU A 895 -26.44 -8.62 24.17
CA LEU A 895 -26.54 -9.50 25.34
C LEU A 895 -27.57 -10.62 25.14
N GLY A 896 -28.09 -10.78 23.93
CA GLY A 896 -29.20 -11.68 23.59
C GLY A 896 -28.89 -12.50 22.35
N ASP A 897 -29.84 -12.54 21.43
CA ASP A 897 -29.76 -13.33 20.21
C ASP A 897 -28.90 -12.67 19.11
N ASP A 898 -28.54 -13.49 18.12
CA ASP A 898 -27.76 -13.08 16.94
C ASP A 898 -28.54 -12.07 16.08
N PRO A 899 -28.01 -10.85 15.86
CA PRO A 899 -28.75 -9.79 15.19
C PRO A 899 -29.01 -10.06 13.71
N ARG A 900 -28.36 -11.07 13.10
CA ARG A 900 -28.65 -11.53 11.72
C ARG A 900 -30.03 -12.13 11.55
N ALA A 901 -30.50 -12.83 12.58
CA ALA A 901 -31.81 -13.45 12.52
C ALA A 901 -32.86 -12.36 12.75
N LEU A 902 -33.87 -12.30 11.90
CA LEU A 902 -35.10 -11.59 12.19
C LEU A 902 -36.04 -12.55 12.95
N ASP A 903 -36.90 -11.99 13.81
CA ASP A 903 -38.00 -12.78 14.41
C ASP A 903 -39.11 -13.07 13.38
N ASP A 904 -39.35 -12.12 12.50
CA ASP A 904 -40.45 -12.10 11.54
C ASP A 904 -40.04 -11.24 10.33
N GLU A 905 -39.69 -11.92 9.23
CA GLU A 905 -39.30 -11.26 7.98
C GLU A 905 -40.47 -10.47 7.36
N ASN A 906 -41.72 -10.90 7.56
CA ASN A 906 -42.89 -10.17 7.05
C ASN A 906 -43.13 -8.88 7.83
N ARG A 907 -42.94 -8.90 9.16
CA ARG A 907 -42.97 -7.67 9.98
C ARG A 907 -41.91 -6.68 9.51
N ALA A 908 -40.68 -7.14 9.28
CA ALA A 908 -39.61 -6.27 8.82
C ALA A 908 -39.84 -5.74 7.39
N ALA A 909 -40.45 -6.53 6.49
CA ALA A 909 -40.86 -6.08 5.14
C ALA A 909 -41.98 -5.03 5.22
N ALA A 910 -42.97 -5.26 6.09
CA ALA A 910 -44.07 -4.33 6.33
C ALA A 910 -43.55 -3.00 6.89
N PHE A 911 -42.65 -3.03 7.89
CA PHE A 911 -42.01 -1.84 8.45
C PHE A 911 -41.25 -1.04 7.38
N ALA A 912 -40.43 -1.72 6.56
CA ALA A 912 -39.70 -1.07 5.48
C ALA A 912 -40.63 -0.40 4.45
N THR A 913 -41.74 -1.05 4.11
CA THR A 913 -42.75 -0.52 3.19
C THR A 913 -43.55 0.64 3.80
N GLU A 914 -43.94 0.52 5.08
CA GLU A 914 -44.74 1.52 5.81
C GLU A 914 -43.98 2.83 6.00
N HIS A 915 -42.69 2.73 6.33
CA HIS A 915 -41.82 3.88 6.53
C HIS A 915 -41.08 4.33 5.26
N ALA A 916 -41.37 3.70 4.11
CA ALA A 916 -40.75 3.98 2.80
C ALA A 916 -39.21 4.08 2.89
N LEU A 917 -38.58 3.06 3.46
CA LEU A 917 -37.13 3.00 3.63
C LEU A 917 -36.42 2.81 2.28
N ASP A 918 -35.34 3.53 2.07
CA ASP A 918 -34.63 3.59 0.79
C ASP A 918 -33.57 2.47 0.65
N PHE A 919 -33.00 2.00 1.76
CA PHE A 919 -31.88 1.04 1.75
C PHE A 919 -32.09 -0.21 2.62
N TYR A 920 -32.90 -0.11 3.68
CA TYR A 920 -33.17 -1.22 4.60
C TYR A 920 -34.47 -1.96 4.27
N ASP A 921 -34.35 -3.28 4.03
CA ASP A 921 -35.44 -4.25 4.03
C ASP A 921 -34.94 -5.59 4.67
N PRO A 922 -35.77 -6.64 4.81
CA PRO A 922 -35.33 -7.92 5.40
C PRO A 922 -34.21 -8.63 4.64
N GLN A 923 -34.19 -8.52 3.31
CA GLN A 923 -33.14 -9.13 2.48
C GLN A 923 -31.84 -8.34 2.65
N ALA A 924 -31.92 -7.01 2.63
CA ALA A 924 -30.81 -6.10 2.87
C ALA A 924 -30.26 -6.24 4.29
N HIS A 925 -31.12 -6.46 5.30
CA HIS A 925 -30.71 -6.79 6.68
C HIS A 925 -29.82 -8.03 6.70
N VAL A 926 -30.28 -9.16 6.13
CA VAL A 926 -29.49 -10.40 6.09
C VAL A 926 -28.23 -10.25 5.22
N ALA A 927 -28.32 -9.51 4.11
CA ALA A 927 -27.22 -9.25 3.19
C ALA A 927 -26.14 -8.33 3.78
N ALA A 928 -26.50 -7.37 4.63
CA ALA A 928 -25.56 -6.50 5.33
C ALA A 928 -24.59 -7.30 6.21
N PHE A 929 -25.08 -8.36 6.86
CA PHE A 929 -24.24 -9.31 7.59
C PHE A 929 -23.56 -10.36 6.72
N ALA A 930 -23.87 -10.44 5.42
CA ALA A 930 -23.17 -11.28 4.45
C ALA A 930 -21.81 -10.67 4.06
N LEU A 931 -21.05 -10.28 5.09
CA LEU A 931 -19.72 -9.72 4.97
C LEU A 931 -18.87 -10.53 3.99
N PRO A 932 -18.15 -9.87 3.06
CA PRO A 932 -17.25 -10.59 2.16
C PRO A 932 -16.21 -11.37 2.98
N PRO A 933 -15.60 -12.43 2.39
CA PRO A 933 -14.50 -13.14 3.04
C PRO A 933 -13.40 -12.18 3.53
N LEU A 934 -13.13 -11.09 2.81
CA LEU A 934 -12.24 -10.01 3.23
C LEU A 934 -12.62 -9.44 4.61
N ALA A 935 -13.83 -8.90 4.74
CA ALA A 935 -14.28 -8.27 5.98
C ALA A 935 -14.38 -9.25 7.16
N ARG A 936 -14.70 -10.53 6.88
CA ARG A 936 -14.63 -11.59 7.90
C ARG A 936 -13.20 -11.92 8.31
N ARG A 937 -12.24 -11.99 7.39
CA ARG A 937 -10.81 -12.11 7.72
C ARG A 937 -10.31 -10.87 8.47
N GLU A 938 -10.82 -9.68 8.15
CA GLU A 938 -10.64 -8.45 8.93
C GLU A 938 -11.32 -8.46 10.31
N LEU A 939 -11.98 -9.55 10.75
CA LEU A 939 -12.52 -9.68 12.11
C LEU A 939 -12.27 -11.05 12.77
N GLU A 940 -11.77 -12.01 12.00
CA GLU A 940 -10.73 -12.91 12.46
C GLU A 940 -9.46 -12.12 12.78
N LYS A 941 -9.36 -10.86 12.30
CA LYS A 941 -8.49 -9.81 12.80
C LYS A 941 -9.00 -9.13 14.09
N PRO A 942 -8.54 -9.56 15.29
CA PRO A 942 -8.75 -8.73 16.46
C PRO A 942 -8.18 -7.30 16.35
N ARG A 943 -8.82 -6.39 17.09
CA ARG A 943 -8.28 -5.27 17.87
C ARG A 943 -6.81 -4.83 17.46
N PRO A 944 -6.57 -3.59 16.99
CA PRO A 944 -5.24 -2.87 16.94
C PRO A 944 -5.16 -1.65 17.90
N THR A 945 -4.01 -1.09 18.35
CA THR A 945 -4.01 -0.01 19.41
C THR A 945 -4.91 1.14 19.07
N LEU A 946 -5.36 1.89 20.09
CA LEU A 946 -5.74 3.29 19.90
C LEU A 946 -4.67 4.10 19.14
N ALA A 947 -3.39 3.98 19.49
CA ALA A 947 -2.26 4.52 18.73
C ALA A 947 -2.11 3.98 17.30
N ASP A 948 -2.55 2.76 16.95
CA ASP A 948 -2.56 2.27 15.55
C ASP A 948 -3.83 2.64 14.80
N ALA A 949 -4.95 2.73 15.48
CA ALA A 949 -6.21 3.22 14.94
C ALA A 949 -6.05 4.72 14.63
N ALA A 950 -5.31 5.45 15.47
CA ALA A 950 -4.82 6.78 15.16
C ALA A 950 -3.84 6.79 13.98
N LYS A 951 -3.01 5.76 13.74
CA LYS A 951 -2.16 5.69 12.53
C LYS A 951 -2.93 5.55 11.22
N ASP A 952 -4.05 4.82 11.18
CA ASP A 952 -4.93 4.83 10.00
C ASP A 952 -5.30 6.29 9.64
N LEU A 953 -5.43 7.16 10.66
CA LEU A 953 -5.81 8.56 10.53
C LEU A 953 -4.57 9.47 10.36
N GLU A 954 -3.42 9.19 10.96
CA GLU A 954 -2.17 9.90 10.65
C GLU A 954 -1.75 9.68 9.19
N GLU A 955 -1.91 8.47 8.62
CA GLU A 955 -1.68 8.24 7.17
C GLU A 955 -2.63 9.09 6.29
N ILE A 956 -3.87 9.31 6.76
CA ILE A 956 -4.90 10.10 6.08
C ILE A 956 -4.64 11.61 6.22
N TYR A 957 -4.37 12.12 7.43
CA TYR A 957 -4.30 13.54 7.77
C TYR A 957 -2.87 14.11 7.89
N ALA A 958 -1.81 13.31 7.69
CA ALA A 958 -0.43 13.81 7.83
C ALA A 958 -0.06 14.94 6.84
N PRO A 959 0.69 15.96 7.31
CA PRO A 959 1.26 17.01 6.47
C PRO A 959 2.56 16.56 5.80
N SER A 960 2.53 16.49 4.47
CA SER A 960 3.69 16.48 3.59
C SER A 960 4.14 17.88 3.22
N SER A 961 5.42 17.96 2.88
CA SER A 961 6.11 19.15 2.37
C SER A 961 6.15 19.23 0.83
N SER A 962 5.35 18.44 0.11
CA SER A 962 5.48 18.30 -1.35
C SER A 962 4.17 17.96 -2.06
N SER A 963 3.30 18.96 -2.21
CA SER A 963 2.33 19.00 -3.30
C SER A 963 2.39 20.38 -3.96
N PRO A 964 2.03 20.50 -5.27
CA PRO A 964 1.88 21.81 -5.88
C PRO A 964 0.82 22.58 -5.09
N ALA A 965 1.16 23.81 -4.69
CA ALA A 965 0.19 24.67 -4.03
C ALA A 965 -1.04 24.83 -4.94
N VAL A 966 -2.17 24.28 -4.51
CA VAL A 966 -3.46 24.83 -4.96
C VAL A 966 -3.47 26.26 -4.44
N ASP A 967 -3.52 27.25 -5.33
CA ASP A 967 -3.62 28.66 -4.97
C ASP A 967 -4.98 28.92 -4.29
N ILE A 968 -5.07 28.57 -3.01
CA ILE A 968 -6.17 28.93 -2.12
C ILE A 968 -5.93 30.37 -1.68
N GLN A 969 -6.41 31.32 -2.49
CA GLN A 969 -6.58 32.70 -2.02
C GLN A 969 -7.94 32.82 -1.34
N PHE A 970 -7.94 33.26 -0.08
CA PHE A 970 -9.14 33.65 0.64
C PHE A 970 -9.78 34.88 -0.04
N CYS A 971 -10.78 34.65 -0.89
CA CYS A 971 -11.62 35.71 -1.42
C CYS A 971 -12.58 36.21 -0.32
N GLY A 972 -12.28 37.36 0.25
CA GLY A 972 -13.23 38.09 1.10
C GLY A 972 -14.20 38.93 0.27
N ALA A 973 -15.43 38.46 0.08
CA ALA A 973 -16.65 39.24 -0.16
C ALA A 973 -17.89 38.33 -0.07
#